data_AF-W6UU99-F1
#
_entry.id   AF-W6UU99-F1
#
_cell.length_a   1.000
_cell.length_b   1.000
_cell.length_c   1.000
_cell.angle_alpha   90.00
_cell.angle_beta   90.00
_cell.angle_gamma   90.00
#
_symmetry.space_group_name_H-M   'P 1'
#
loop_
_entity.id
_entity.type
_entity.pdbx_description
1 polymer ?
#
loop_
_entity_poly.entity_id
_entity_poly.type
_entity_poly.pdbx_seq_one_letter_code
_entity_poly.pdbx_strand_id
1 'polypeptide(L)'
;MNRDTTIDGNFPWAEHLPLAETRRSVNRTSIRKLHLSRAKLKASSRASALLSGFAMMAMIELTIENDEDNRVPEVLLVVFTAFASLLVVVHITALMISTCILPQLECYISVCESSDGFIDSPYEKVRGYIEMSWIFSTALGMLLFLVVVVLACWVKFWNISKWSAGVCFLIVGPVVVVFVLFAIFFYRTLISFKYQHASKVVDSLDRWMSELEKGTYSPTQPHSTSLPTSPTLKRSQDVTFAEFFDFVVVGGGIAGVVCAETLCGLIVPQFSGLCASREPPSPQWRVCLISASPTLKTIVNVRHVTRLLESFDVAERDSEDWSRAWPHILTVLIDKVAKVNCEGRLVHLAGRPNRPLKYGRICVATGGVPRAIVPHHPLVLTLRDTESVTHFRSRLSSARRVVLVGNGGIATEVAYEIEGCQVIWVVKHENISVPFLDPAASQFLLQSGLAKRRRATGEAASVGNGGRKSKTAPLIRTLRYALADRNTAGGSGPQLVPAPNDTRAEEANKFTGSALGPDWTQGQQFTGIIDKSTLNRPLKVVYKCQVDQILSPSEFAESGDRAVECDAEGPLLPPLCCRSWPVYVRLSNGECYGADFVISATGVEANLISSTSASASTITAPSAPCPVTLEARDGIATASIAEGGGVVVNEMMQSSVPEVYAAGDCAFAGWQPKAPHWFQMHLWSQARQTAFQAAKSMFYHTIGEEVPLDFSFEIFTHVTHFFGFKIVLLGLFNGQGLNLTSPEVYVLLRITPGEEYVKCIMCNGRMQGALLIGETDLEETFENLILNQLDLSQFGEHLLDPNIDISDYFD
;
A
#
# COMPACT_ATOMS: atom_id res chain seq x y z
N MET A 1 16.51 48.97 13.03
CA MET A 1 17.31 48.95 14.28
C MET A 1 16.45 48.26 15.34
N ASN A 2 16.75 46.97 15.61
CA ASN A 2 16.44 46.10 16.78
C ASN A 2 15.06 46.18 17.47
N ARG A 3 14.42 45.11 17.99
CA ARG A 3 14.70 43.67 18.20
C ARG A 3 13.40 43.04 18.76
N ASP A 4 13.24 41.73 18.58
CA ASP A 4 12.55 40.74 19.43
C ASP A 4 11.06 40.89 19.83
N THR A 5 10.22 39.97 19.33
CA THR A 5 9.17 39.30 20.12
C THR A 5 8.88 37.89 19.60
N THR A 6 9.37 36.88 20.30
CA THR A 6 8.91 35.48 20.26
C THR A 6 7.66 35.34 21.13
N ILE A 7 6.56 34.81 20.58
CA ILE A 7 5.37 34.41 21.33
C ILE A 7 5.33 32.88 21.35
N ASP A 8 5.56 32.31 22.54
CA ASP A 8 5.30 30.91 22.86
C ASP A 8 3.78 30.67 22.88
N GLY A 9 3.28 29.86 21.96
CA GLY A 9 1.90 29.38 21.91
C GLY A 9 1.76 28.00 22.55
N ASN A 10 1.63 27.95 23.87
CA ASN A 10 1.30 26.72 24.59
C ASN A 10 -0.24 26.60 24.66
N PHE A 11 -0.85 25.71 23.86
CA PHE A 11 -2.31 25.49 23.82
C PHE A 11 -2.76 24.41 24.83
N PRO A 12 -3.68 24.69 25.77
CA PRO A 12 -4.09 23.78 26.84
C PRO A 12 -5.39 23.02 26.50
N TRP A 13 -5.38 22.10 25.54
CA TRP A 13 -6.51 21.18 25.28
C TRP A 13 -6.12 19.69 25.28
N ALA A 14 -4.88 19.35 25.63
CA ALA A 14 -4.36 17.98 25.58
C ALA A 14 -4.84 17.04 26.71
N GLU A 15 -5.71 17.48 27.63
CA GLU A 15 -6.08 16.68 28.82
C GLU A 15 -7.47 16.00 28.77
N HIS A 16 -8.26 16.17 27.70
CA HIS A 16 -9.60 15.60 27.64
C HIS A 16 -9.89 14.86 26.32
N LEU A 17 -9.20 13.73 26.13
CA LEU A 17 -9.56 12.69 25.15
C LEU A 17 -9.83 11.36 25.88
N PRO A 18 -10.87 10.60 25.52
CA PRO A 18 -11.24 9.35 26.18
C PRO A 18 -10.18 8.25 25.98
N LEU A 19 -9.97 7.47 27.03
CA LEU A 19 -8.88 6.52 27.35
C LEU A 19 -8.59 5.35 26.36
N ALA A 20 -8.91 5.48 25.07
CA ALA A 20 -8.53 4.52 24.02
C ALA A 20 -7.11 4.77 23.45
N GLU A 21 -6.59 6.00 23.56
CA GLU A 21 -5.24 6.36 23.11
C GLU A 21 -4.13 5.69 23.94
N THR A 22 -4.41 5.32 25.18
CA THR A 22 -3.38 4.77 26.08
C THR A 22 -2.93 3.37 25.65
N ARG A 23 -3.79 2.55 25.02
CA ARG A 23 -3.42 1.16 24.65
C ARG A 23 -2.73 1.08 23.26
N ARG A 24 -3.16 1.88 22.28
CA ARG A 24 -2.43 2.05 20.99
C ARG A 24 -1.09 2.77 21.18
N SER A 25 -1.00 3.71 22.13
CA SER A 25 0.29 4.35 22.47
C SER A 25 1.27 3.42 23.17
N VAL A 26 0.82 2.42 23.93
CA VAL A 26 1.70 1.41 24.57
C VAL A 26 2.35 0.48 23.53
N ASN A 27 1.62 0.02 22.51
CA ASN A 27 2.23 -0.75 21.41
C ASN A 27 3.18 0.11 20.56
N ARG A 28 2.77 1.35 20.24
CA ARG A 28 3.61 2.28 19.45
C ARG A 28 4.89 2.70 20.20
N THR A 29 4.82 2.87 21.52
CA THR A 29 6.01 3.12 22.34
C THR A 29 6.88 1.88 22.49
N SER A 30 6.31 0.68 22.54
CA SER A 30 7.06 -0.59 22.61
C SER A 30 7.81 -0.88 21.31
N ILE A 31 7.16 -0.68 20.15
CA ILE A 31 7.80 -0.80 18.83
C ILE A 31 8.90 0.27 18.65
N ARG A 32 8.65 1.54 18.99
CA ARG A 32 9.69 2.59 18.98
C ARG A 32 10.89 2.25 19.88
N LYS A 33 10.65 1.63 21.05
CA LYS A 33 11.71 1.14 21.95
C LYS A 33 12.54 0.01 21.31
N LEU A 34 11.92 -0.85 20.50
CA LEU A 34 12.61 -1.91 19.76
C LEU A 34 13.48 -1.35 18.62
N HIS A 35 12.97 -0.42 17.80
CA HIS A 35 13.77 0.24 16.76
C HIS A 35 14.94 1.04 17.35
N LEU A 36 14.72 1.76 18.46
CA LEU A 36 15.81 2.46 19.16
C LEU A 36 16.89 1.49 19.64
N SER A 37 16.51 0.30 20.09
CA SER A 37 17.46 -0.72 20.55
C SER A 37 18.23 -1.35 19.39
N ARG A 38 17.58 -1.55 18.25
CA ARG A 38 18.22 -1.95 16.99
C ARG A 38 19.28 -0.93 16.58
N ALA A 39 18.95 0.37 16.60
CA ALA A 39 19.88 1.44 16.28
C ALA A 39 21.10 1.45 17.24
N LYS A 40 20.87 1.32 18.56
CA LYS A 40 21.95 1.26 19.57
C LYS A 40 22.91 0.08 19.35
N LEU A 41 22.40 -1.11 19.03
CA LEU A 41 23.23 -2.29 18.76
C LEU A 41 24.02 -2.17 17.45
N LYS A 42 23.41 -1.63 16.39
CA LYS A 42 24.12 -1.38 15.12
C LYS A 42 25.26 -0.37 15.31
N ALA A 43 25.01 0.72 16.06
CA ALA A 43 26.03 1.70 16.40
C ALA A 43 27.16 1.09 17.26
N SER A 44 26.81 0.30 18.29
CA SER A 44 27.77 -0.40 19.15
C SER A 44 28.67 -1.37 18.35
N SER A 45 28.07 -2.15 17.44
CA SER A 45 28.79 -3.09 16.56
C SER A 45 29.80 -2.38 15.66
N ARG A 46 29.37 -1.33 14.94
CA ARG A 46 30.24 -0.56 14.04
C ARG A 46 31.40 0.10 14.79
N ALA A 47 31.11 0.78 15.91
CA ALA A 47 32.13 1.45 16.71
C ALA A 47 33.14 0.46 17.32
N SER A 48 32.66 -0.68 17.85
CA SER A 48 33.53 -1.68 18.46
C SER A 48 34.43 -2.40 17.46
N ALA A 49 33.94 -2.73 16.26
CA ALA A 49 34.76 -3.33 15.22
C ALA A 49 35.93 -2.42 14.81
N LEU A 50 35.64 -1.13 14.65
CA LEU A 50 36.59 -0.13 14.17
C LEU A 50 37.66 0.21 15.22
N LEU A 51 37.23 0.49 16.46
CA LEU A 51 38.14 0.85 17.56
C LEU A 51 38.99 -0.35 18.04
N SER A 52 38.42 -1.56 18.08
CA SER A 52 39.19 -2.77 18.41
C SER A 52 40.26 -3.05 17.35
N GLY A 53 39.96 -2.82 16.06
CA GLY A 53 40.93 -2.97 14.98
C GLY A 53 42.11 -2.01 15.13
N PHE A 54 41.84 -0.73 15.42
CA PHE A 54 42.89 0.26 15.65
C PHE A 54 43.73 -0.04 16.89
N ALA A 55 43.12 -0.45 18.00
CA ALA A 55 43.84 -0.80 19.22
C ALA A 55 44.76 -2.01 19.02
N MET A 56 44.29 -3.03 18.30
CA MET A 56 45.06 -4.23 17.98
C MET A 56 46.22 -3.91 17.02
N MET A 57 45.98 -3.12 15.98
CA MET A 57 47.05 -2.67 15.07
C MET A 57 48.09 -1.83 15.79
N ALA A 58 47.67 -0.91 16.66
CA ALA A 58 48.59 -0.12 17.47
C ALA A 58 49.41 -0.98 18.44
N MET A 59 48.90 -2.14 18.91
CA MET A 59 49.66 -3.06 19.75
C MET A 59 50.69 -3.86 18.95
N ILE A 60 50.35 -4.27 17.73
CA ILE A 60 51.23 -5.10 16.86
C ILE A 60 52.32 -4.24 16.20
N GLU A 61 51.99 -3.04 15.74
CA GLU A 61 52.89 -2.14 14.99
C GLU A 61 53.79 -1.29 15.89
N LEU A 62 53.63 -1.34 17.21
CA LEU A 62 54.44 -0.55 18.14
C LEU A 62 55.79 -1.23 18.38
N THR A 63 56.78 -0.82 17.58
CA THR A 63 58.17 -1.24 17.70
C THR A 63 58.87 -0.43 18.80
N ILE A 64 59.32 -1.09 19.86
CA ILE A 64 60.08 -0.47 20.95
C ILE A 64 61.57 -0.60 20.62
N GLU A 65 62.24 0.52 20.33
CA GLU A 65 63.69 0.55 20.20
C GLU A 65 64.33 0.53 21.60
N ASN A 66 65.19 -0.45 21.87
CA ASN A 66 65.88 -0.57 23.16
C ASN A 66 67.17 0.26 23.15
N ASP A 67 67.10 1.48 23.65
CA ASP A 67 68.29 2.33 23.89
C ASP A 67 68.80 2.10 25.33
N GLU A 68 70.10 1.87 25.52
CA GLU A 68 70.69 1.53 26.82
C GLU A 68 70.70 2.72 27.81
N ASP A 69 70.72 3.97 27.32
CA ASP A 69 70.88 5.17 28.15
C ASP A 69 69.56 5.84 28.58
N ASN A 70 68.44 5.63 27.85
CA ASN A 70 67.14 6.25 28.16
C ASN A 70 65.97 5.27 27.94
N ARG A 71 66.02 4.12 28.63
CA ARG A 71 64.98 3.08 28.55
C ARG A 71 63.58 3.59 28.91
N VAL A 72 62.58 3.08 28.21
CA VAL A 72 61.17 3.28 28.58
C VAL A 72 60.91 2.66 29.95
N PRO A 73 60.30 3.38 30.90
CA PRO A 73 59.99 2.82 32.21
C PRO A 73 59.11 1.56 32.09
N GLU A 74 59.49 0.48 32.76
CA GLU A 74 58.71 -0.76 32.77
C GLU A 74 57.27 -0.53 33.23
N VAL A 75 57.07 0.36 34.21
CA VAL A 75 55.75 0.76 34.71
C VAL A 75 54.88 1.34 33.58
N LEU A 76 55.45 2.13 32.67
CA LEU A 76 54.71 2.73 31.56
C LEU A 76 54.29 1.67 30.54
N LEU A 77 55.15 0.70 30.25
CA LEU A 77 54.84 -0.44 29.36
C LEU A 77 53.75 -1.33 29.95
N VAL A 78 53.82 -1.60 31.27
CA VAL A 78 52.78 -2.36 31.98
C VAL A 78 51.44 -1.62 31.95
N VAL A 79 51.43 -0.31 32.18
CA VAL A 79 50.20 0.50 32.10
C VAL A 79 49.65 0.53 30.68
N PHE A 80 50.47 0.78 29.67
CA PHE A 80 50.03 0.77 28.26
C PHE A 80 49.43 -0.58 27.85
N THR A 81 50.13 -1.68 28.12
CA THR A 81 49.65 -3.03 27.78
C THR A 81 48.38 -3.41 28.54
N ALA A 82 48.24 -3.01 29.80
CA ALA A 82 47.01 -3.23 30.58
C ALA A 82 45.81 -2.47 30.00
N PHE A 83 45.96 -1.17 29.69
CA PHE A 83 44.88 -0.36 29.13
C PHE A 83 44.52 -0.76 27.69
N ALA A 84 45.50 -1.10 26.86
CA ALA A 84 45.27 -1.58 25.50
C ALA A 84 44.54 -2.94 25.48
N SER A 85 44.93 -3.86 26.38
CA SER A 85 44.25 -5.15 26.53
C SER A 85 42.82 -4.97 27.04
N LEU A 86 42.61 -4.10 28.02
CA LEU A 86 41.28 -3.79 28.55
C LEU A 86 40.36 -3.21 27.46
N LEU A 87 40.87 -2.29 26.65
CA LEU A 87 40.14 -1.70 25.52
C LEU A 87 39.66 -2.77 24.51
N VAL A 88 40.56 -3.68 24.12
CA VAL A 88 40.23 -4.78 23.20
C VAL A 88 39.16 -5.69 23.81
N VAL A 89 39.29 -6.07 25.08
CA VAL A 89 38.32 -6.92 25.78
C VAL A 89 36.93 -6.24 25.85
N VAL A 90 36.87 -4.95 26.17
CA VAL A 90 35.62 -4.19 26.25
C VAL A 90 34.91 -4.16 24.89
N HIS A 91 35.63 -3.88 23.80
CA HIS A 91 35.04 -3.82 22.46
C HIS A 91 34.67 -5.19 21.89
N ILE A 92 35.48 -6.22 22.10
CA ILE A 92 35.13 -7.59 21.68
C ILE A 92 33.87 -8.07 22.42
N THR A 93 33.74 -7.76 23.71
CA THR A 93 32.56 -8.11 24.50
C THR A 93 31.31 -7.39 23.97
N ALA A 94 31.39 -6.09 23.68
CA ALA A 94 30.27 -5.33 23.10
C ALA A 94 29.89 -5.82 21.69
N LEU A 95 30.88 -6.21 20.88
CA LEU A 95 30.68 -6.78 19.55
C LEU A 95 30.03 -8.17 19.62
N MET A 96 30.43 -9.02 20.56
CA MET A 96 29.81 -10.33 20.80
C MET A 96 28.34 -10.17 21.20
N ILE A 97 28.03 -9.29 22.16
CA ILE A 97 26.65 -9.01 22.59
C ILE A 97 25.81 -8.52 21.40
N SER A 98 26.36 -7.62 20.58
CA SER A 98 25.66 -7.08 19.41
C SER A 98 25.43 -8.16 18.33
N THR A 99 26.41 -9.01 18.06
CA THR A 99 26.33 -10.08 17.05
C THR A 99 25.32 -11.16 17.44
N CYS A 100 25.24 -11.51 18.73
CA CYS A 100 24.31 -12.53 19.21
C CYS A 100 22.86 -12.02 19.32
N ILE A 101 22.65 -10.77 19.70
CA ILE A 101 21.29 -10.23 19.97
C ILE A 101 20.65 -9.63 18.72
N LEU A 102 21.42 -9.02 17.82
CA LEU A 102 20.86 -8.27 16.68
C LEU A 102 19.98 -9.13 15.73
N PRO A 103 20.37 -10.35 15.31
CA PRO A 103 19.53 -11.17 14.44
C PRO A 103 18.21 -11.60 15.08
N GLN A 104 18.24 -11.88 16.40
CA GLN A 104 17.04 -12.22 17.16
C GLN A 104 16.10 -11.02 17.29
N LEU A 105 16.65 -9.82 17.50
CA LEU A 105 15.87 -8.59 17.58
C LEU A 105 15.24 -8.24 16.22
N GLU A 106 15.95 -8.41 15.10
CA GLU A 106 15.42 -8.16 13.76
C GLU A 106 14.31 -9.15 13.37
N CYS A 107 14.47 -10.43 13.70
CA CYS A 107 13.42 -11.43 13.56
C CYS A 107 12.20 -11.12 14.45
N TYR A 108 12.42 -10.63 15.67
CA TYR A 108 11.32 -10.27 16.56
C TYR A 108 10.56 -9.04 16.07
N ILE A 109 11.26 -8.02 15.54
CA ILE A 109 10.64 -6.83 14.96
C ILE A 109 9.75 -7.23 13.77
N SER A 110 10.22 -8.10 12.87
CA SER A 110 9.41 -8.55 11.73
C SER A 110 8.19 -9.39 12.13
N VAL A 111 8.27 -10.14 13.23
CA VAL A 111 7.12 -10.87 13.81
C VAL A 111 6.13 -9.91 14.48
N CYS A 112 6.60 -8.90 15.21
CA CYS A 112 5.75 -7.87 15.80
C CYS A 112 5.07 -6.98 14.75
N GLU A 113 5.72 -6.74 13.61
CA GLU A 113 5.15 -5.99 12.49
C GLU A 113 4.08 -6.81 11.72
N SER A 114 4.09 -8.13 11.84
CA SER A 114 3.16 -9.03 11.14
C SER A 114 2.01 -9.58 11.98
N SER A 115 2.03 -9.43 13.31
CA SER A 115 0.96 -9.89 14.21
C SER A 115 0.34 -8.74 15.00
N ASP A 116 -0.97 -8.54 14.85
CA ASP A 116 -1.77 -7.54 15.60
C ASP A 116 -2.06 -7.97 17.06
N GLY A 117 -1.32 -8.97 17.55
CA GLY A 117 -1.51 -9.62 18.84
C GLY A 117 -0.49 -9.17 19.90
N PHE A 118 -0.93 -9.15 21.15
CA PHE A 118 -0.08 -8.94 22.32
C PHE A 118 0.97 -10.06 22.43
N ILE A 119 2.26 -9.71 22.27
CA ILE A 119 3.37 -10.63 22.52
C ILE A 119 4.02 -10.22 23.85
N ASP A 120 3.92 -11.09 24.86
CA ASP A 120 4.60 -10.96 26.16
C ASP A 120 6.09 -10.73 25.96
N SER A 121 6.65 -9.69 26.57
CA SER A 121 7.99 -9.20 26.24
C SER A 121 9.10 -10.13 26.77
N PRO A 122 9.81 -10.91 25.92
CA PRO A 122 11.08 -11.54 26.31
C PRO A 122 12.21 -10.48 26.29
N TYR A 123 11.93 -9.33 25.65
CA TYR A 123 12.80 -8.19 25.43
C TYR A 123 13.20 -7.46 26.72
N GLU A 124 12.32 -7.37 27.74
CA GLU A 124 12.68 -6.72 29.01
C GLU A 124 13.90 -7.36 29.69
N LYS A 125 14.08 -8.68 29.52
CA LYS A 125 15.25 -9.41 30.04
C LYS A 125 16.52 -9.14 29.24
N VAL A 126 16.40 -8.84 27.94
CA VAL A 126 17.53 -8.61 27.03
C VAL A 126 17.98 -7.15 27.01
N ARG A 127 17.07 -6.21 27.35
CA ARG A 127 17.33 -4.76 27.39
C ARG A 127 18.53 -4.37 28.25
N GLY A 128 18.74 -5.05 29.38
CA GLY A 128 19.92 -4.81 30.23
C GLY A 128 21.22 -5.04 29.47
N TYR A 129 21.32 -6.12 28.70
CA TYR A 129 22.51 -6.41 27.89
C TYR A 129 22.71 -5.41 26.75
N ILE A 130 21.63 -4.91 26.15
CA ILE A 130 21.68 -3.89 25.08
C ILE A 130 22.23 -2.56 25.62
N GLU A 131 21.71 -2.09 26.75
CA GLU A 131 22.19 -0.86 27.41
C GLU A 131 23.65 -1.02 27.85
N MET A 132 24.04 -2.17 28.40
CA MET A 132 25.42 -2.45 28.79
C MET A 132 26.39 -2.50 27.61
N SER A 133 26.01 -3.14 26.49
CA SER A 133 26.84 -3.18 25.27
C SER A 133 27.08 -1.78 24.71
N TRP A 134 26.03 -0.94 24.64
CA TRP A 134 26.16 0.42 24.15
C TRP A 134 27.03 1.29 25.06
N ILE A 135 26.86 1.21 26.40
CA ILE A 135 27.71 1.96 27.35
C ILE A 135 29.17 1.50 27.25
N PHE A 136 29.42 0.19 27.17
CA PHE A 136 30.77 -0.36 27.06
C PHE A 136 31.44 0.00 25.74
N SER A 137 30.73 -0.04 24.61
CA SER A 137 31.29 0.36 23.32
C SER A 137 31.50 1.86 23.20
N THR A 138 30.52 2.67 23.61
CA THR A 138 30.47 4.11 23.29
C THR A 138 31.10 4.94 24.39
N ALA A 139 30.74 4.74 25.66
CA ALA A 139 31.28 5.57 26.74
C ALA A 139 32.65 5.05 27.22
N LEU A 140 32.71 3.79 27.66
CA LEU A 140 33.94 3.22 28.22
C LEU A 140 35.00 2.98 27.14
N GLY A 141 34.62 2.42 26.00
CA GLY A 141 35.52 2.13 24.87
C GLY A 141 36.19 3.37 24.30
N MET A 142 35.45 4.45 24.06
CA MET A 142 36.04 5.71 23.56
C MET A 142 36.98 6.37 24.58
N LEU A 143 36.65 6.33 25.88
CA LEU A 143 37.54 6.85 26.93
C LEU A 143 38.85 6.07 26.99
N LEU A 144 38.75 4.73 27.02
CA LEU A 144 39.93 3.84 27.02
C LEU A 144 40.75 4.03 25.75
N PHE A 145 40.12 4.23 24.59
CA PHE A 145 40.82 4.49 23.34
C PHE A 145 41.65 5.78 23.41
N LEU A 146 41.09 6.88 23.92
CA LEU A 146 41.84 8.13 24.09
C LEU A 146 43.03 7.97 25.05
N VAL A 147 42.86 7.24 26.15
CA VAL A 147 43.95 6.94 27.10
C VAL A 147 45.04 6.10 26.43
N VAL A 148 44.66 5.07 25.67
CA VAL A 148 45.59 4.21 24.94
C VAL A 148 46.36 4.99 23.88
N VAL A 149 45.73 5.95 23.18
CA VAL A 149 46.42 6.82 22.22
C VAL A 149 47.50 7.67 22.90
N VAL A 150 47.18 8.29 24.04
CA VAL A 150 48.16 9.08 24.82
C VAL A 150 49.32 8.21 25.29
N LEU A 151 49.02 7.03 25.82
CA LEU A 151 50.04 6.08 26.29
C LEU A 151 50.89 5.55 25.12
N ALA A 152 50.30 5.24 23.97
CA ALA A 152 51.02 4.80 22.78
C ALA A 152 52.02 5.87 22.30
N CYS A 153 51.61 7.15 22.30
CA CYS A 153 52.51 8.25 21.97
C CYS A 153 53.64 8.40 23.02
N TRP A 154 53.33 8.21 24.30
CA TRP A 154 54.33 8.24 25.37
C TRP A 154 55.34 7.11 25.27
N VAL A 155 54.91 5.90 24.93
CA VAL A 155 55.81 4.75 24.71
C VAL A 155 56.64 4.97 23.44
N LYS A 156 56.03 5.40 22.33
CA LYS A 156 56.71 5.54 21.02
C LYS A 156 57.73 6.67 20.99
N PHE A 157 57.41 7.83 21.58
CA PHE A 157 58.27 9.01 21.50
C PHE A 157 59.18 9.20 22.72
N TRP A 158 59.20 8.24 23.66
CA TRP A 158 60.02 8.34 24.87
C TRP A 158 61.52 8.55 24.58
N ASN A 159 62.03 7.81 23.60
CA ASN A 159 63.45 7.82 23.23
C ASN A 159 63.78 8.96 22.25
N ILE A 160 62.79 9.44 21.47
CA ILE A 160 62.99 10.43 20.41
C ILE A 160 62.81 11.86 20.94
N SER A 161 61.69 12.15 21.59
CA SER A 161 61.37 13.50 22.08
C SER A 161 60.24 13.46 23.11
N LYS A 162 60.61 13.70 24.38
CA LYS A 162 59.64 13.85 25.48
C LYS A 162 58.70 15.05 25.25
N TRP A 163 59.15 16.07 24.51
CA TRP A 163 58.32 17.22 24.11
C TRP A 163 57.17 16.82 23.18
N SER A 164 57.41 15.90 22.24
CA SER A 164 56.37 15.42 21.31
C SER A 164 55.27 14.64 22.03
N ALA A 165 55.65 13.80 23.01
CA ALA A 165 54.70 13.13 23.89
C ALA A 165 53.92 14.13 24.77
N GLY A 166 54.58 15.19 25.25
CA GLY A 166 53.96 16.28 26.01
C GLY A 166 52.92 17.08 25.21
N VAL A 167 53.18 17.34 23.92
CA VAL A 167 52.23 18.02 23.02
C VAL A 167 50.99 17.17 22.79
N CYS A 168 51.14 15.85 22.58
CA CYS A 168 50.00 14.94 22.44
C CYS A 168 49.11 14.95 23.70
N PHE A 169 49.71 14.92 24.89
CA PHE A 169 48.98 15.04 26.15
C PHE A 169 48.22 16.37 26.28
N LEU A 170 48.83 17.49 25.85
CA LEU A 170 48.20 18.82 25.89
C LEU A 170 46.98 18.90 24.96
N ILE A 171 47.04 18.27 23.79
CA ILE A 171 45.94 18.26 22.80
C ILE A 171 44.81 17.31 23.24
N VAL A 172 45.14 16.09 23.66
CA VAL A 172 44.15 15.04 23.97
C VAL A 172 43.58 15.21 25.39
N GLY A 173 44.35 15.74 26.33
CA GLY A 173 43.96 15.92 27.73
C GLY A 173 42.65 16.69 27.92
N PRO A 174 42.45 17.87 27.31
CA PRO A 174 41.18 18.61 27.39
C PRO A 174 39.98 17.81 26.86
N VAL A 175 40.17 17.04 25.79
CA VAL A 175 39.13 16.18 25.21
C VAL A 175 38.74 15.08 26.19
N VAL A 176 39.71 14.45 26.85
CA VAL A 176 39.47 13.45 27.90
C VAL A 176 38.72 14.08 29.09
N VAL A 177 39.10 15.28 29.53
CA VAL A 177 38.41 15.97 30.63
C VAL A 177 36.95 16.28 30.27
N VAL A 178 36.70 16.83 29.09
CA VAL A 178 35.33 17.08 28.60
C VAL A 178 34.53 15.79 28.52
N PHE A 179 35.14 14.72 28.02
CA PHE A 179 34.51 13.41 27.93
C PHE A 179 34.16 12.83 29.31
N VAL A 180 35.06 12.95 30.29
CA VAL A 180 34.82 12.50 31.67
C VAL A 180 33.72 13.34 32.34
N LEU A 181 33.71 14.66 32.16
CA LEU A 181 32.65 15.53 32.67
C LEU A 181 31.30 15.18 32.06
N PHE A 182 31.26 14.94 30.75
CA PHE A 182 30.07 14.48 30.05
C PHE A 182 29.61 13.12 30.56
N ALA A 183 30.52 12.15 30.75
CA ALA A 183 30.20 10.83 31.29
C ALA A 183 29.64 10.91 32.72
N ILE A 184 30.20 11.76 33.59
CA ILE A 184 29.71 12.00 34.95
C ILE A 184 28.32 12.65 34.91
N PHE A 185 28.12 13.66 34.07
CA PHE A 185 26.83 14.32 33.90
C PHE A 185 25.76 13.34 33.39
N PHE A 186 26.11 12.54 32.38
CA PHE A 186 25.25 11.51 31.81
C PHE A 186 24.90 10.44 32.85
N TYR A 187 25.89 9.96 33.62
CA TYR A 187 25.68 8.98 34.70
C TYR A 187 24.76 9.53 35.79
N ARG A 188 24.97 10.77 36.25
CA ARG A 188 24.10 11.43 37.23
C ARG A 188 22.67 11.61 36.72
N THR A 189 22.52 12.01 35.46
CA THR A 189 21.22 12.18 34.81
C THR A 189 20.48 10.85 34.70
N LEU A 190 21.19 9.78 34.32
CA LEU A 190 20.62 8.44 34.15
C LEU A 190 20.19 7.80 35.48
N ILE A 191 20.96 8.01 36.55
CA ILE A 191 20.60 7.54 37.90
C ILE A 191 19.46 8.36 38.50
N SER A 192 19.50 9.69 38.37
CA SER A 192 18.41 10.55 38.85
C SER A 192 17.07 10.17 38.20
N PHE A 193 17.07 9.88 36.90
CA PHE A 193 15.89 9.42 36.19
C PHE A 193 15.39 8.04 36.67
N LYS A 194 16.30 7.08 36.90
CA LYS A 194 15.95 5.76 37.44
C LYS A 194 15.39 5.85 38.87
N TYR A 195 15.96 6.72 39.70
CA TYR A 195 15.50 6.95 41.07
C TYR A 195 14.12 7.63 41.11
N GLN A 196 13.91 8.67 40.30
CA GLN A 196 12.63 9.36 40.22
C GLN A 196 11.52 8.45 39.68
N HIS A 197 11.83 7.55 38.74
CA HIS A 197 10.85 6.61 38.21
C HIS A 197 10.48 5.52 39.24
N ALA A 198 11.47 4.96 39.94
CA ALA A 198 11.24 4.00 41.01
C ALA A 198 10.43 4.61 42.17
N SER A 199 10.74 5.85 42.58
CA SER A 199 10.00 6.57 43.61
C SER A 199 8.53 6.78 43.22
N LYS A 200 8.25 7.24 42.00
CA LYS A 200 6.86 7.46 41.52
C LYS A 200 6.05 6.17 41.45
N VAL A 201 6.69 5.05 41.10
CA VAL A 201 6.04 3.73 41.07
C VAL A 201 5.70 3.27 42.48
N VAL A 202 6.63 3.43 43.43
CA VAL A 202 6.39 3.13 44.85
C VAL A 202 5.27 4.00 45.42
N ASP A 203 5.28 5.32 45.17
CA ASP A 203 4.24 6.25 45.62
C ASP A 203 2.87 5.99 44.98
N SER A 204 2.83 5.37 43.80
CA SER A 204 1.59 4.98 43.13
C SER A 204 1.01 3.67 43.68
N LEU A 205 1.88 2.71 44.01
CA LEU A 205 1.52 1.45 44.66
C LEU A 205 0.98 1.67 46.08
N ASP A 206 1.61 2.58 46.83
CA ASP A 206 1.19 2.93 48.19
C ASP A 206 -0.18 3.64 48.21
N ARG A 207 -0.46 4.48 47.20
CA ARG A 207 -1.78 5.09 46.98
C ARG A 207 -2.85 4.05 46.62
N TRP A 208 -2.55 3.15 45.70
CA TRP A 208 -3.49 2.10 45.29
C TRP A 208 -3.80 1.13 46.43
N MET A 209 -2.81 0.81 47.27
CA MET A 209 -3.00 0.00 48.47
C MET A 209 -3.89 0.73 49.50
N SER A 210 -3.68 2.03 49.72
CA SER A 210 -4.51 2.84 50.63
C SER A 210 -5.96 3.02 50.16
N GLU A 211 -6.20 3.07 48.84
CA GLU A 211 -7.55 3.18 48.27
C GLU A 211 -8.33 1.86 48.32
N LEU A 212 -7.65 0.72 48.21
CA LEU A 212 -8.25 -0.60 48.38
C LEU A 212 -8.60 -0.91 49.84
N GLU A 213 -7.78 -0.48 50.80
CA GLU A 213 -8.09 -0.58 52.24
C GLU A 213 -9.29 0.27 52.67
N LYS A 214 -9.60 1.35 51.94
CA LYS A 214 -10.69 2.29 52.26
C LYS A 214 -12.05 1.94 51.63
N GLY A 215 -12.16 0.87 50.84
CA GLY A 215 -13.41 0.19 50.53
C GLY A 215 -14.60 1.05 50.01
N THR A 216 -14.38 2.07 49.17
CA THR A 216 -15.47 2.94 48.69
C THR A 216 -15.41 3.14 47.18
N TYR A 217 -16.33 2.50 46.42
CA TYR A 217 -16.73 2.99 45.09
C TYR A 217 -18.20 2.64 44.79
N SER A 218 -19.03 3.68 44.63
CA SER A 218 -20.41 3.62 44.13
C SER A 218 -20.58 4.66 43.02
N PRO A 219 -21.10 4.32 41.82
CA PRO A 219 -21.24 5.30 40.75
C PRO A 219 -22.51 6.15 40.90
N THR A 220 -22.33 7.46 40.73
CA THR A 220 -23.32 8.55 40.78
C THR A 220 -24.23 8.58 39.56
N GLN A 221 -25.53 8.85 39.78
CA GLN A 221 -26.53 9.16 38.74
C GLN A 221 -26.49 10.63 38.31
N PRO A 222 -26.85 10.99 37.06
CA PRO A 222 -27.27 12.34 36.71
C PRO A 222 -28.80 12.47 36.50
N HIS A 223 -29.27 13.67 36.81
CA HIS A 223 -30.66 14.12 36.90
C HIS A 223 -31.42 14.16 35.57
N SER A 224 -32.72 13.86 35.65
CA SER A 224 -33.72 13.95 34.59
C SER A 224 -34.22 15.39 34.37
N THR A 225 -34.16 15.88 33.12
CA THR A 225 -34.88 17.08 32.67
C THR A 225 -35.70 16.73 31.43
N SER A 226 -37.00 17.03 31.47
CA SER A 226 -38.05 16.68 30.52
C SER A 226 -37.97 17.45 29.18
N LEU A 227 -38.19 16.75 28.06
CA LEU A 227 -38.47 17.31 26.73
C LEU A 227 -39.99 17.42 26.46
N PRO A 228 -40.46 18.42 25.68
CA PRO A 228 -41.87 18.59 25.35
C PRO A 228 -42.34 17.79 24.12
N THR A 229 -43.64 17.50 24.14
CA THR A 229 -44.46 16.69 23.23
C THR A 229 -44.60 17.22 21.79
N SER A 230 -44.59 16.30 20.82
CA SER A 230 -44.96 16.49 19.41
C SER A 230 -46.44 16.82 19.19
N PRO A 231 -46.82 17.51 18.09
CA PRO A 231 -48.17 17.45 17.54
C PRO A 231 -48.27 16.42 16.40
N THR A 232 -49.43 15.78 16.37
CA THR A 232 -49.89 14.74 15.45
C THR A 232 -50.22 15.29 14.06
N LEU A 233 -49.82 14.58 12.99
CA LEU A 233 -50.33 14.80 11.64
C LEU A 233 -51.00 13.53 11.08
N LYS A 234 -52.14 13.75 10.41
CA LYS A 234 -53.14 12.78 9.99
C LYS A 234 -52.64 11.79 8.92
N ARG A 235 -53.18 10.58 9.06
CA ARG A 235 -53.02 9.38 8.24
C ARG A 235 -53.70 9.52 6.87
N SER A 236 -52.95 9.29 5.79
CA SER A 236 -53.46 9.06 4.44
C SER A 236 -52.70 7.91 3.76
N GLN A 237 -53.44 6.84 3.44
CA GLN A 237 -53.14 5.68 2.59
C GLN A 237 -51.89 4.84 2.90
N ASP A 238 -52.15 3.61 3.36
CA ASP A 238 -51.19 2.64 3.89
C ASP A 238 -50.17 2.16 2.83
N VAL A 239 -48.96 2.71 2.87
CA VAL A 239 -47.74 1.98 2.52
C VAL A 239 -47.22 1.38 3.83
N THR A 240 -47.18 0.06 3.95
CA THR A 240 -46.57 -0.62 5.11
C THR A 240 -45.08 -0.27 5.16
N PHE A 241 -44.69 0.64 6.07
CA PHE A 241 -43.31 1.09 6.18
C PHE A 241 -42.37 -0.08 6.51
N ALA A 242 -41.30 -0.19 5.72
CA ALA A 242 -40.32 -1.25 5.76
C ALA A 242 -39.25 -1.04 6.83
N GLU A 243 -38.40 -2.06 6.98
CA GLU A 243 -37.21 -2.08 7.81
C GLU A 243 -36.38 -0.78 7.67
N PHE A 244 -36.09 -0.14 8.80
CA PHE A 244 -35.23 1.04 8.89
C PHE A 244 -33.80 0.63 9.25
N PHE A 245 -32.83 1.26 8.59
CA PHE A 245 -31.40 1.16 8.89
C PHE A 245 -30.80 2.55 9.02
N ASP A 246 -29.93 2.76 10.00
CA ASP A 246 -29.24 4.03 10.19
C ASP A 246 -28.29 4.30 9.02
N PHE A 247 -27.61 3.26 8.56
CA PHE A 247 -26.70 3.31 7.41
C PHE A 247 -27.04 2.24 6.38
N VAL A 248 -27.13 2.62 5.11
CA VAL A 248 -27.24 1.70 3.98
C VAL A 248 -26.03 1.87 3.07
N VAL A 249 -25.43 0.77 2.64
CA VAL A 249 -24.33 0.74 1.67
C VAL A 249 -24.75 -0.10 0.48
N VAL A 250 -24.64 0.46 -0.72
CA VAL A 250 -25.06 -0.20 -1.97
C VAL A 250 -23.83 -0.66 -2.75
N GLY A 251 -23.63 -1.96 -2.86
CA GLY A 251 -22.59 -2.61 -3.65
C GLY A 251 -21.67 -3.51 -2.82
N GLY A 252 -21.58 -4.80 -3.17
CA GLY A 252 -20.69 -5.77 -2.52
C GLY A 252 -19.23 -5.75 -2.99
N GLY A 253 -18.82 -4.69 -3.68
CA GLY A 253 -17.43 -4.47 -4.10
C GLY A 253 -16.56 -3.90 -2.98
N ILE A 254 -15.27 -3.67 -3.28
CA ILE A 254 -14.29 -3.18 -2.30
C ILE A 254 -14.76 -1.91 -1.60
N ALA A 255 -15.25 -0.92 -2.34
CA ALA A 255 -15.73 0.32 -1.75
C ALA A 255 -16.90 0.09 -0.78
N GLY A 256 -17.90 -0.72 -1.14
CA GLY A 256 -19.05 -0.95 -0.27
C GLY A 256 -18.71 -1.82 0.94
N VAL A 257 -17.87 -2.84 0.78
CA VAL A 257 -17.44 -3.70 1.90
C VAL A 257 -16.58 -2.92 2.89
N VAL A 258 -15.58 -2.14 2.42
CA VAL A 258 -14.75 -1.28 3.28
C VAL A 258 -15.61 -0.24 3.99
N CYS A 259 -16.59 0.36 3.29
CA CYS A 259 -17.49 1.34 3.88
C CYS A 259 -18.33 0.73 5.01
N ALA A 260 -18.97 -0.42 4.76
CA ALA A 260 -19.77 -1.13 5.76
C ALA A 260 -18.93 -1.60 6.96
N GLU A 261 -17.74 -2.15 6.71
CA GLU A 261 -16.81 -2.59 7.76
C GLU A 261 -16.34 -1.42 8.63
N THR A 262 -15.97 -0.30 8.01
CA THR A 262 -15.54 0.90 8.71
C THR A 262 -16.66 1.46 9.58
N LEU A 263 -17.89 1.51 9.07
CA LEU A 263 -19.07 1.91 9.87
C LEU A 263 -19.26 0.99 11.08
N CYS A 264 -19.20 -0.33 10.88
CA CYS A 264 -19.35 -1.28 11.98
C CYS A 264 -18.27 -1.10 13.06
N GLY A 265 -17.02 -0.89 12.65
CA GLY A 265 -15.90 -0.63 13.56
C GLY A 265 -15.98 0.70 14.32
N LEU A 266 -16.64 1.72 13.74
CA LEU A 266 -16.92 2.99 14.43
C LEU A 266 -18.10 2.86 15.41
N ILE A 267 -19.13 2.08 15.08
CA ILE A 267 -20.31 1.85 15.94
C ILE A 267 -19.94 0.99 17.15
N VAL A 268 -19.22 -0.11 16.93
CA VAL A 268 -18.70 -0.97 17.98
C VAL A 268 -17.19 -1.06 17.82
N PRO A 269 -16.44 -0.20 18.52
CA PRO A 269 -14.99 -0.32 18.59
C PRO A 269 -14.66 -1.68 19.20
N GLN A 270 -14.24 -2.64 18.38
CA GLN A 270 -13.80 -3.94 18.87
C GLN A 270 -12.49 -3.75 19.64
N PHE A 271 -12.60 -3.54 20.95
CA PHE A 271 -11.47 -3.58 21.86
C PHE A 271 -11.19 -5.06 22.17
N SER A 272 -10.08 -5.58 21.65
CA SER A 272 -9.67 -6.98 21.73
C SER A 272 -9.86 -7.62 23.12
N GLY A 273 -10.57 -8.75 23.16
CA GLY A 273 -10.18 -9.92 23.96
C GLY A 273 -10.78 -10.11 25.37
N LEU A 274 -11.61 -9.22 25.89
CA LEU A 274 -12.37 -9.50 27.12
C LEU A 274 -13.86 -9.50 26.80
N CYS A 275 -14.41 -10.70 26.61
CA CYS A 275 -15.84 -10.94 26.71
C CYS A 275 -16.29 -10.62 28.14
N ALA A 276 -16.51 -9.35 28.45
CA ALA A 276 -17.42 -8.97 29.51
C ALA A 276 -18.80 -8.87 28.86
N SER A 277 -19.62 -9.89 29.10
CA SER A 277 -21.06 -9.86 28.91
C SER A 277 -21.65 -8.67 29.67
N ARG A 278 -21.72 -7.52 29.01
CA ARG A 278 -22.52 -6.38 29.45
C ARG A 278 -23.33 -5.93 28.26
N GLU A 279 -24.64 -6.04 28.38
CA GLU A 279 -25.60 -5.56 27.38
C GLU A 279 -25.28 -4.10 27.01
N PRO A 280 -25.31 -3.74 25.71
CA PRO A 280 -24.94 -2.41 25.27
C PRO A 280 -25.99 -1.37 25.71
N PRO A 281 -25.60 -0.28 26.39
CA PRO A 281 -26.51 0.75 26.86
C PRO A 281 -26.62 1.89 25.85
N SER A 282 -27.30 1.71 24.70
CA SER A 282 -27.76 2.76 23.75
C SER A 282 -28.32 2.13 22.47
N PRO A 283 -29.14 2.84 21.65
CA PRO A 283 -29.72 2.25 20.44
C PRO A 283 -28.61 1.76 19.49
N GLN A 284 -28.57 0.45 19.23
CA GLN A 284 -27.65 -0.17 18.28
C GLN A 284 -27.94 0.40 16.89
N TRP A 285 -27.10 1.30 16.39
CA TRP A 285 -27.17 1.71 14.99
C TRP A 285 -26.98 0.50 14.09
N ARG A 286 -27.83 0.39 13.06
CA ARG A 286 -27.87 -0.74 12.15
C ARG A 286 -27.30 -0.36 10.80
N VAL A 287 -26.41 -1.21 10.31
CA VAL A 287 -25.78 -1.10 8.99
C VAL A 287 -26.38 -2.16 8.07
N CYS A 288 -26.80 -1.75 6.87
CA CYS A 288 -27.25 -2.66 5.82
C CYS A 288 -26.31 -2.58 4.62
N LEU A 289 -25.70 -3.70 4.24
CA LEU A 289 -24.95 -3.82 3.00
C LEU A 289 -25.81 -4.56 1.97
N ILE A 290 -26.13 -3.91 0.86
CA ILE A 290 -26.90 -4.51 -0.23
C ILE A 290 -25.93 -4.93 -1.34
N SER A 291 -25.87 -6.22 -1.62
CA SER A 291 -25.03 -6.80 -2.67
C SER A 291 -25.86 -7.51 -3.72
N ALA A 292 -25.52 -7.34 -5.00
CA ALA A 292 -26.14 -8.07 -6.10
C ALA A 292 -25.66 -9.53 -6.20
N SER A 293 -24.58 -9.89 -5.49
CA SER A 293 -23.96 -11.22 -5.46
C SER A 293 -23.88 -11.73 -4.02
N PRO A 294 -24.05 -13.05 -3.78
CA PRO A 294 -23.82 -13.67 -2.46
C PRO A 294 -22.35 -13.59 -2.00
N THR A 295 -21.41 -13.40 -2.92
CA THR A 295 -20.00 -13.19 -2.57
C THR A 295 -19.67 -11.70 -2.43
N LEU A 296 -18.98 -11.37 -1.34
CA LEU A 296 -18.50 -10.04 -1.03
C LEU A 296 -17.01 -9.93 -1.32
N LYS A 297 -16.55 -8.77 -1.76
CA LYS A 297 -15.13 -8.52 -1.97
C LYS A 297 -14.48 -7.89 -0.76
N THR A 298 -13.56 -8.63 -0.18
CA THR A 298 -12.77 -8.19 0.94
C THR A 298 -11.34 -7.94 0.51
N ILE A 299 -10.68 -7.05 1.23
CA ILE A 299 -9.24 -6.84 1.11
C ILE A 299 -8.56 -7.78 2.10
N VAL A 300 -7.49 -8.46 1.67
CA VAL A 300 -6.66 -9.29 2.53
C VAL A 300 -5.18 -8.98 2.29
N ASN A 301 -4.32 -9.38 3.24
CA ASN A 301 -2.87 -9.20 3.14
C ASN A 301 -2.45 -7.75 2.83
N VAL A 302 -3.06 -6.77 3.51
CA VAL A 302 -2.67 -5.36 3.36
C VAL A 302 -1.21 -5.20 3.80
N ARG A 303 -0.38 -4.69 2.91
CA ARG A 303 1.03 -4.37 3.13
C ARG A 303 1.23 -2.88 2.91
N HIS A 304 1.75 -2.21 3.93
CA HIS A 304 2.23 -0.84 3.78
C HIS A 304 3.61 -0.90 3.13
N VAL A 305 3.69 -0.43 1.87
CA VAL A 305 4.98 -0.27 1.16
C VAL A 305 5.69 0.98 1.65
N THR A 306 4.91 2.04 1.90
CA THR A 306 5.34 3.28 2.53
C THR A 306 4.25 3.70 3.54
N ARG A 307 4.30 4.94 4.04
CA ARG A 307 3.27 5.46 4.94
C ARG A 307 1.90 5.57 4.25
N LEU A 308 1.85 5.97 2.98
CA LEU A 308 0.59 6.18 2.24
C LEU A 308 0.41 5.24 1.03
N LEU A 309 1.45 4.53 0.60
CA LEU A 309 1.36 3.50 -0.42
C LEU A 309 1.05 2.14 0.22
N GLU A 310 -0.11 1.59 -0.12
CA GLU A 310 -0.54 0.27 0.29
C GLU A 310 -0.61 -0.67 -0.92
N SER A 311 -0.21 -1.92 -0.72
CA SER A 311 -0.48 -3.05 -1.60
C SER A 311 -1.40 -4.03 -0.87
N PHE A 312 -2.29 -4.70 -1.59
CA PHE A 312 -3.20 -5.66 -0.98
C PHE A 312 -3.77 -6.64 -2.01
N ASP A 313 -4.21 -7.80 -1.51
CA ASP A 313 -4.89 -8.80 -2.30
C ASP A 313 -6.41 -8.62 -2.18
N VAL A 314 -7.16 -9.04 -3.19
CA VAL A 314 -8.63 -9.10 -3.15
C VAL A 314 -9.07 -10.55 -3.00
N ALA A 315 -9.93 -10.81 -2.02
CA ALA A 315 -10.52 -12.11 -1.78
C ALA A 315 -12.06 -12.04 -1.78
N GLU A 316 -12.69 -13.07 -2.34
CA GLU A 316 -14.13 -13.28 -2.23
C GLU A 316 -14.44 -14.00 -0.91
N ARG A 317 -15.45 -13.51 -0.19
CA ARG A 317 -15.96 -14.15 1.03
C ARG A 317 -17.47 -14.29 0.97
N ASP A 318 -17.99 -15.28 1.67
CA ASP A 318 -19.42 -15.50 1.78
C ASP A 318 -20.10 -14.39 2.61
N SER A 319 -21.27 -13.94 2.17
CA SER A 319 -22.05 -12.91 2.86
C SER A 319 -22.46 -13.29 4.29
N GLU A 320 -22.70 -14.57 4.56
CA GLU A 320 -23.11 -15.04 5.89
C GLU A 320 -21.96 -14.94 6.90
N ASP A 321 -20.74 -15.27 6.48
CA ASP A 321 -19.54 -15.14 7.31
C ASP A 321 -19.37 -13.69 7.78
N TRP A 322 -19.69 -12.73 6.90
CA TRP A 322 -19.57 -11.31 7.18
C TRP A 322 -20.63 -10.79 8.15
N SER A 323 -21.88 -11.22 8.00
CA SER A 323 -22.93 -10.91 8.98
C SER A 323 -22.67 -11.56 10.35
N ARG A 324 -22.02 -12.72 10.40
CA ARG A 324 -21.61 -13.37 11.65
C ARG A 324 -20.50 -12.62 12.39
N ALA A 325 -19.61 -11.92 11.67
CA ALA A 325 -18.53 -11.12 12.26
C ALA A 325 -19.05 -9.90 13.04
N TRP A 326 -20.23 -9.38 12.68
CA TRP A 326 -20.85 -8.19 13.28
C TRP A 326 -22.31 -8.46 13.68
N PRO A 327 -22.53 -9.36 14.65
CA PRO A 327 -23.88 -9.79 15.03
C PRO A 327 -24.70 -8.60 15.53
N HIS A 328 -25.96 -8.54 15.12
CA HIS A 328 -26.93 -7.49 15.47
C HIS A 328 -26.65 -6.08 14.91
N ILE A 329 -25.50 -5.85 14.25
CA ILE A 329 -25.12 -4.55 13.66
C ILE A 329 -25.24 -4.60 12.14
N LEU A 330 -24.59 -5.59 11.51
CA LEU A 330 -24.49 -5.68 10.05
C LEU A 330 -25.50 -6.67 9.49
N THR A 331 -26.39 -6.18 8.63
CA THR A 331 -27.27 -7.02 7.80
C THR A 331 -26.78 -6.98 6.37
N VAL A 332 -26.39 -8.12 5.81
CA VAL A 332 -26.10 -8.25 4.37
C VAL A 332 -27.35 -8.72 3.64
N LEU A 333 -27.76 -8.00 2.61
CA LEU A 333 -28.91 -8.35 1.77
C LEU A 333 -28.46 -8.67 0.35
N ILE A 334 -28.83 -9.86 -0.13
CA ILE A 334 -28.54 -10.29 -1.49
C ILE A 334 -29.70 -9.91 -2.40
N ASP A 335 -29.62 -8.73 -3.01
CA ASP A 335 -30.62 -8.20 -3.95
C ASP A 335 -30.00 -7.10 -4.82
N LYS A 336 -30.65 -6.78 -5.94
CA LYS A 336 -30.27 -5.65 -6.80
C LYS A 336 -31.04 -4.41 -6.38
N VAL A 337 -30.33 -3.30 -6.20
CA VAL A 337 -30.99 -1.99 -6.05
C VAL A 337 -31.46 -1.54 -7.43
N ALA A 338 -32.75 -1.30 -7.58
CA ALA A 338 -33.31 -0.76 -8.83
C ALA A 338 -33.31 0.78 -8.78
N LYS A 339 -33.66 1.34 -7.63
CA LYS A 339 -33.90 2.78 -7.48
C LYS A 339 -33.65 3.24 -6.05
N VAL A 340 -33.01 4.40 -5.89
CA VAL A 340 -32.89 5.13 -4.63
C VAL A 340 -33.69 6.42 -4.76
N ASN A 341 -34.70 6.59 -3.90
CA ASN A 341 -35.45 7.83 -3.75
C ASN A 341 -34.80 8.64 -2.62
N CYS A 342 -34.09 9.70 -3.01
CA CYS A 342 -33.27 10.51 -2.13
C CYS A 342 -34.10 11.31 -1.11
N GLU A 343 -35.25 11.87 -1.52
CA GLU A 343 -36.12 12.68 -0.65
C GLU A 343 -36.87 11.83 0.37
N GLY A 344 -37.44 10.72 -0.11
CA GLY A 344 -38.16 9.76 0.73
C GLY A 344 -37.23 8.97 1.65
N ARG A 345 -35.92 8.98 1.38
CA ARG A 345 -34.90 8.11 1.97
C ARG A 345 -35.28 6.64 1.87
N LEU A 346 -35.62 6.22 0.65
CA LEU A 346 -36.10 4.88 0.33
C LEU A 346 -35.20 4.20 -0.70
N VAL A 347 -34.85 2.93 -0.45
CA VAL A 347 -34.15 2.06 -1.42
C VAL A 347 -35.13 0.99 -1.91
N HIS A 348 -35.40 0.99 -3.21
CA HIS A 348 -36.22 0.00 -3.88
C HIS A 348 -35.34 -1.13 -4.42
N LEU A 349 -35.62 -2.35 -3.97
CA LEU A 349 -34.91 -3.54 -4.44
C LEU A 349 -35.73 -4.26 -5.51
N ALA A 350 -35.03 -4.87 -6.46
CA ALA A 350 -35.64 -5.57 -7.59
C ALA A 350 -36.40 -6.84 -7.14
N GLY A 351 -35.86 -7.58 -6.16
CA GLY A 351 -36.51 -8.78 -5.61
C GLY A 351 -37.73 -8.50 -4.73
N ARG A 352 -37.87 -7.27 -4.21
CA ARG A 352 -39.01 -6.84 -3.37
C ARG A 352 -39.51 -5.42 -3.71
N PRO A 353 -40.09 -5.21 -4.90
CA PRO A 353 -40.41 -3.87 -5.40
C PRO A 353 -41.41 -3.10 -4.52
N ASN A 354 -42.30 -3.81 -3.83
CA ASN A 354 -43.35 -3.21 -2.99
C ASN A 354 -42.96 -3.01 -1.51
N ARG A 355 -41.70 -3.32 -1.13
CA ARG A 355 -41.22 -3.20 0.25
C ARG A 355 -39.85 -2.49 0.29
N PRO A 356 -39.82 -1.18 0.01
CA PRO A 356 -38.57 -0.41 -0.07
C PRO A 356 -37.98 -0.16 1.33
N LEU A 357 -36.66 -0.28 1.48
CA LEU A 357 -35.97 -0.02 2.74
C LEU A 357 -35.91 1.47 3.06
N LYS A 358 -36.03 1.84 4.34
CA LYS A 358 -35.81 3.22 4.79
C LYS A 358 -34.40 3.38 5.35
N TYR A 359 -33.72 4.48 5.02
CA TYR A 359 -32.37 4.74 5.50
C TYR A 359 -32.23 6.07 6.26
N GLY A 360 -31.26 6.15 7.15
CA GLY A 360 -30.75 7.39 7.72
C GLY A 360 -29.82 8.09 6.72
N ARG A 361 -28.68 7.45 6.45
CA ARG A 361 -27.68 7.84 5.43
C ARG A 361 -27.41 6.67 4.48
N ILE A 362 -27.04 6.97 3.23
CA ILE A 362 -26.72 5.96 2.22
C ILE A 362 -25.37 6.25 1.55
N CYS A 363 -24.55 5.22 1.37
CA CYS A 363 -23.36 5.26 0.52
C CYS A 363 -23.60 4.42 -0.74
N VAL A 364 -23.53 5.08 -1.90
CA VAL A 364 -23.60 4.44 -3.22
C VAL A 364 -22.19 4.03 -3.63
N ALA A 365 -21.95 2.73 -3.69
CA ALA A 365 -20.67 2.10 -4.03
C ALA A 365 -20.86 1.06 -5.16
N THR A 366 -21.64 1.42 -6.18
CA THR A 366 -22.03 0.53 -7.29
C THR A 366 -20.90 0.23 -8.28
N GLY A 367 -19.78 0.94 -8.14
CA GLY A 367 -18.58 0.77 -8.96
C GLY A 367 -18.80 1.17 -10.42
N GLY A 368 -17.88 0.70 -11.29
CA GLY A 368 -17.92 0.94 -12.73
C GLY A 368 -18.25 -0.32 -13.54
N VAL A 369 -18.78 -0.10 -14.75
CA VAL A 369 -19.02 -1.13 -15.77
C VAL A 369 -18.15 -0.90 -17.00
N PRO A 370 -17.68 -1.95 -17.71
CA PRO A 370 -16.77 -1.78 -18.84
C PRO A 370 -17.42 -1.10 -20.04
N ARG A 371 -16.70 -0.20 -20.67
CA ARG A 371 -17.10 0.35 -21.97
C ARG A 371 -16.88 -0.68 -23.07
N ALA A 372 -17.96 -1.23 -23.61
CA ALA A 372 -17.93 -2.10 -24.79
C ALA A 372 -17.86 -1.25 -26.06
N ILE A 373 -16.91 -1.54 -26.97
CA ILE A 373 -16.82 -0.87 -28.27
C ILE A 373 -18.07 -1.10 -29.14
N VAL A 374 -18.68 -2.29 -29.02
CA VAL A 374 -19.98 -2.63 -29.60
C VAL A 374 -20.77 -3.39 -28.53
N PRO A 375 -21.69 -2.71 -27.80
CA PRO A 375 -22.49 -3.35 -26.76
C PRO A 375 -23.25 -4.56 -27.29
N HIS A 376 -23.35 -5.61 -26.47
CA HIS A 376 -24.11 -6.85 -26.75
C HIS A 376 -23.67 -7.69 -27.96
N HIS A 377 -22.53 -7.38 -28.60
CA HIS A 377 -22.04 -8.20 -29.71
C HIS A 377 -21.48 -9.56 -29.20
N PRO A 378 -21.91 -10.71 -29.75
CA PRO A 378 -21.58 -12.02 -29.19
C PRO A 378 -20.11 -12.40 -29.28
N LEU A 379 -19.33 -11.75 -30.15
CA LEU A 379 -17.88 -11.93 -30.32
C LEU A 379 -17.05 -10.76 -29.78
N VAL A 380 -17.65 -9.81 -29.07
CA VAL A 380 -16.93 -8.73 -28.36
C VAL A 380 -17.06 -8.99 -26.86
N LEU A 381 -15.96 -9.32 -26.22
CA LEU A 381 -15.91 -9.59 -24.78
C LEU A 381 -15.38 -8.36 -24.05
N THR A 382 -15.94 -8.06 -22.89
CA THR A 382 -15.36 -7.16 -21.91
C THR A 382 -14.84 -7.98 -20.73
N LEU A 383 -13.85 -7.46 -20.01
CA LEU A 383 -13.32 -8.08 -18.80
C LEU A 383 -13.58 -7.16 -17.63
N ARG A 384 -14.31 -7.67 -16.64
CA ARG A 384 -14.58 -6.94 -15.39
C ARG A 384 -14.56 -7.83 -14.20
N ASP A 385 -15.11 -9.03 -14.29
CA ASP A 385 -15.40 -9.94 -13.19
C ASP A 385 -14.95 -11.39 -13.43
N THR A 386 -14.98 -12.19 -12.37
CA THR A 386 -14.56 -13.60 -12.36
C THR A 386 -15.29 -14.43 -13.43
N GLU A 387 -16.57 -14.14 -13.69
CA GLU A 387 -17.37 -14.80 -14.72
C GLU A 387 -16.88 -14.42 -16.12
N SER A 388 -16.67 -13.13 -16.38
CA SER A 388 -16.14 -12.63 -17.65
C SER A 388 -14.76 -13.21 -17.96
N VAL A 389 -13.91 -13.41 -16.93
CA VAL A 389 -12.60 -14.06 -17.08
C VAL A 389 -12.75 -15.55 -17.36
N THR A 390 -13.68 -16.24 -16.70
CA THR A 390 -13.93 -17.67 -16.97
C THR A 390 -14.43 -17.87 -18.40
N HIS A 391 -15.37 -17.04 -18.85
CA HIS A 391 -15.87 -17.04 -20.23
C HIS A 391 -14.76 -16.71 -21.24
N PHE A 392 -13.91 -15.71 -20.93
CA PHE A 392 -12.74 -15.38 -21.72
C PHE A 392 -11.76 -16.56 -21.84
N ARG A 393 -11.41 -17.24 -20.74
CA ARG A 393 -10.52 -18.42 -20.73
C ARG A 393 -11.10 -19.56 -21.58
N SER A 394 -12.39 -19.83 -21.42
CA SER A 394 -13.08 -20.86 -22.20
C SER A 394 -12.95 -20.59 -23.71
N ARG A 395 -13.24 -19.36 -24.16
CA ARG A 395 -13.12 -19.00 -25.58
C ARG A 395 -11.68 -18.94 -26.07
N LEU A 396 -10.76 -18.46 -25.23
CA LEU A 396 -9.35 -18.37 -25.57
C LEU A 396 -8.75 -19.73 -25.88
N SER A 397 -9.16 -20.80 -25.18
CA SER A 397 -8.61 -22.16 -25.35
C SER A 397 -8.65 -22.69 -26.78
N SER A 398 -9.65 -22.29 -27.56
CA SER A 398 -9.80 -22.65 -28.99
C SER A 398 -9.33 -21.56 -29.95
N ALA A 399 -8.90 -20.41 -29.45
CA ALA A 399 -8.56 -19.24 -30.26
C ALA A 399 -7.13 -19.31 -30.79
N ARG A 400 -6.99 -18.87 -32.04
CA ARG A 400 -5.74 -18.70 -32.79
C ARG A 400 -5.29 -17.25 -32.74
N ARG A 401 -6.24 -16.31 -32.85
CA ARG A 401 -5.97 -14.88 -32.84
C ARG A 401 -7.11 -14.12 -32.17
N VAL A 402 -6.75 -13.16 -31.32
CA VAL A 402 -7.67 -12.19 -30.72
C VAL A 402 -7.26 -10.78 -31.09
N VAL A 403 -8.24 -9.89 -31.21
CA VAL A 403 -7.99 -8.44 -31.30
C VAL A 403 -8.27 -7.84 -29.92
N LEU A 404 -7.27 -7.22 -29.32
CA LEU A 404 -7.37 -6.54 -28.04
C LEU A 404 -7.45 -5.04 -28.27
N VAL A 405 -8.49 -4.38 -27.78
CA VAL A 405 -8.76 -2.95 -28.00
C VAL A 405 -8.75 -2.23 -26.67
N GLY A 406 -7.83 -1.29 -26.49
CA GLY A 406 -7.70 -0.52 -25.25
C GLY A 406 -6.25 -0.38 -24.80
N ASN A 407 -5.97 0.54 -23.88
CA ASN A 407 -4.60 0.86 -23.47
C ASN A 407 -4.45 1.05 -21.95
N GLY A 408 -5.39 0.53 -21.16
CA GLY A 408 -5.36 0.58 -19.70
C GLY A 408 -4.79 -0.71 -19.09
N GLY A 409 -4.77 -0.80 -17.76
CA GLY A 409 -4.09 -1.89 -17.03
C GLY A 409 -4.57 -3.28 -17.42
N ILE A 410 -5.89 -3.49 -17.53
CA ILE A 410 -6.46 -4.76 -17.99
C ILE A 410 -5.97 -5.14 -19.40
N ALA A 411 -5.91 -4.18 -20.32
CA ALA A 411 -5.39 -4.46 -21.66
C ALA A 411 -3.91 -4.83 -21.61
N THR A 412 -3.12 -4.09 -20.83
CA THR A 412 -1.69 -4.33 -20.65
C THR A 412 -1.41 -5.73 -20.09
N GLU A 413 -2.15 -6.16 -19.08
CA GLU A 413 -2.00 -7.48 -18.48
C GLU A 413 -2.47 -8.58 -19.45
N VAL A 414 -3.61 -8.41 -20.11
CA VAL A 414 -4.10 -9.37 -21.11
C VAL A 414 -3.11 -9.55 -22.26
N ALA A 415 -2.52 -8.46 -22.76
CA ALA A 415 -1.52 -8.50 -23.83
C ALA A 415 -0.26 -9.30 -23.43
N TYR A 416 0.11 -9.24 -22.14
CA TYR A 416 1.26 -9.97 -21.62
C TYR A 416 0.95 -11.43 -21.28
N GLU A 417 -0.20 -11.72 -20.68
CA GLU A 417 -0.52 -13.04 -20.12
C GLU A 417 -1.00 -14.06 -21.15
N ILE A 418 -1.55 -13.64 -22.29
CA ILE A 418 -2.00 -14.58 -23.33
C ILE A 418 -0.82 -15.34 -23.94
N GLU A 419 -0.94 -16.67 -23.99
CA GLU A 419 -0.02 -17.62 -24.62
C GLU A 419 -0.73 -18.46 -25.67
N GLY A 420 0.00 -19.03 -26.62
CA GLY A 420 -0.57 -19.94 -27.62
C GLY A 420 -1.69 -19.35 -28.49
N CYS A 421 -1.80 -18.02 -28.53
CA CYS A 421 -2.74 -17.27 -29.34
C CYS A 421 -2.07 -15.97 -29.74
N GLN A 422 -2.25 -15.53 -30.99
CA GLN A 422 -1.76 -14.23 -31.42
C GLN A 422 -2.68 -13.11 -30.87
N VAL A 423 -2.06 -12.09 -30.31
CA VAL A 423 -2.75 -10.87 -29.87
C VAL A 423 -2.42 -9.74 -30.84
N ILE A 424 -3.45 -9.19 -31.48
CA ILE A 424 -3.37 -7.91 -32.20
C ILE A 424 -3.86 -6.83 -31.24
N TRP A 425 -2.93 -6.08 -30.65
CA TRP A 425 -3.22 -5.06 -29.66
C TRP A 425 -3.36 -3.68 -30.32
N VAL A 426 -4.59 -3.20 -30.41
CA VAL A 426 -4.99 -1.94 -31.02
C VAL A 426 -4.98 -0.84 -29.97
N VAL A 427 -4.10 0.15 -30.15
CA VAL A 427 -3.95 1.28 -29.23
C VAL A 427 -4.11 2.61 -29.96
N LYS A 428 -4.93 3.50 -29.38
CA LYS A 428 -5.20 4.85 -29.93
C LYS A 428 -3.99 5.79 -29.82
N HIS A 429 -3.05 5.48 -28.94
CA HIS A 429 -1.93 6.35 -28.58
C HIS A 429 -0.63 5.93 -29.27
N GLU A 430 0.42 6.73 -29.12
CA GLU A 430 1.75 6.45 -29.67
C GLU A 430 2.49 5.33 -28.92
N ASN A 431 2.10 5.08 -27.66
CA ASN A 431 2.74 4.11 -26.77
C ASN A 431 1.69 3.28 -26.04
N ILE A 432 2.12 2.16 -25.46
CA ILE A 432 1.25 1.29 -24.66
C ILE A 432 1.06 1.84 -23.24
N SER A 433 0.01 1.40 -22.54
CA SER A 433 -0.20 1.67 -21.11
C SER A 433 -0.14 3.15 -20.69
N VAL A 434 -0.49 4.07 -21.58
CA VAL A 434 -0.35 5.54 -21.39
C VAL A 434 -0.94 6.08 -20.08
N PRO A 435 -2.06 5.55 -19.53
CA PRO A 435 -2.54 6.03 -18.23
C PRO A 435 -1.55 5.84 -17.09
N PHE A 436 -0.58 4.94 -17.23
CA PHE A 436 0.40 4.57 -16.20
C PHE A 436 1.84 4.88 -16.61
N LEU A 437 2.16 4.81 -17.90
CA LEU A 437 3.54 4.83 -18.39
C LEU A 437 3.78 5.96 -19.39
N ASP A 438 4.99 6.50 -19.35
CA ASP A 438 5.50 7.36 -20.42
C ASP A 438 6.07 6.51 -21.58
N PRO A 439 6.53 7.13 -22.68
CA PRO A 439 7.07 6.40 -23.82
C PRO A 439 8.30 5.53 -23.49
N ALA A 440 9.22 6.04 -22.66
CA ALA A 440 10.46 5.35 -22.34
C ALA A 440 10.24 4.13 -21.43
N ALA A 441 9.38 4.27 -20.42
CA ALA A 441 8.94 3.17 -19.56
C ALA A 441 8.17 2.10 -20.36
N SER A 442 7.33 2.51 -21.31
CA SER A 442 6.60 1.59 -22.19
C SER A 442 7.55 0.74 -23.03
N GLN A 443 8.57 1.38 -23.61
CA GLN A 443 9.61 0.69 -24.38
C GLN A 443 10.44 -0.24 -23.49
N PHE A 444 10.81 0.21 -22.30
CA PHE A 444 11.52 -0.60 -21.31
C PHE A 444 10.75 -1.89 -21.00
N LEU A 445 9.44 -1.81 -20.74
CA LEU A 445 8.62 -2.98 -20.44
C LEU A 445 8.44 -3.92 -21.64
N LEU A 446 8.25 -3.39 -22.86
CA LEU A 446 8.14 -4.23 -24.05
C LEU A 446 9.42 -5.02 -24.30
N GLN A 447 10.58 -4.38 -24.19
CA GLN A 447 11.87 -5.03 -24.44
C GLN A 447 12.25 -5.99 -23.30
N SER A 448 12.25 -5.49 -22.06
CA SER A 448 12.68 -6.23 -20.88
C SER A 448 11.68 -7.29 -20.47
N GLY A 449 10.38 -6.99 -20.52
CA GLY A 449 9.29 -7.88 -20.12
C GLY A 449 9.14 -9.10 -21.02
N LEU A 450 9.20 -8.90 -22.34
CA LEU A 450 9.18 -10.01 -23.30
C LEU A 450 10.45 -10.87 -23.19
N ALA A 451 11.62 -10.25 -22.98
CA ALA A 451 12.86 -10.99 -22.74
C ALA A 451 12.83 -11.79 -21.43
N LYS A 452 12.32 -11.21 -20.35
CA LYS A 452 12.12 -11.86 -19.04
C LYS A 452 11.17 -13.05 -19.17
N ARG A 453 10.10 -12.90 -19.96
CA ARG A 453 9.17 -13.99 -20.29
C ARG A 453 9.84 -15.15 -21.05
N ARG A 454 10.65 -14.85 -22.08
CA ARG A 454 11.42 -15.89 -22.81
C ARG A 454 12.39 -16.65 -21.90
N ARG A 455 13.06 -15.95 -20.98
CA ARG A 455 13.94 -16.58 -19.97
C ARG A 455 13.16 -17.47 -19.00
N ALA A 456 11.96 -17.06 -18.58
CA ALA A 456 11.12 -17.85 -17.69
C ALA A 456 10.53 -19.11 -18.35
N THR A 457 10.35 -19.10 -19.68
CA THR A 457 9.72 -20.20 -20.45
C THR A 457 10.71 -21.22 -21.05
N GLY A 458 12.03 -21.04 -20.90
CA GLY A 458 13.00 -22.12 -21.08
C GLY A 458 13.89 -22.10 -22.34
N GLU A 459 14.12 -20.96 -23.00
CA GLU A 459 15.19 -20.85 -24.00
C GLU A 459 16.57 -20.60 -23.36
N ALA A 460 17.09 -21.61 -22.68
CA ALA A 460 18.53 -21.73 -22.42
C ALA A 460 19.18 -22.42 -23.63
N ALA A 461 19.33 -21.70 -24.73
CA ALA A 461 20.15 -22.15 -25.85
C ALA A 461 21.65 -21.99 -25.52
N SER A 462 22.26 -23.13 -25.20
CA SER A 462 23.69 -23.48 -25.32
C SER A 462 24.67 -22.39 -25.76
N VAL A 463 25.44 -21.84 -24.80
CA VAL A 463 26.84 -21.46 -25.03
C VAL A 463 27.66 -21.75 -23.77
N GLY A 464 28.68 -22.59 -23.91
CA GLY A 464 29.94 -22.49 -23.14
C GLY A 464 29.95 -22.99 -21.69
N ASN A 465 30.60 -24.13 -21.48
CA ASN A 465 30.87 -24.81 -20.22
C ASN A 465 31.73 -23.96 -19.24
N GLY A 466 31.34 -23.87 -17.96
CA GLY A 466 32.25 -23.47 -16.87
C GLY A 466 31.62 -22.78 -15.66
N GLY A 467 31.39 -23.53 -14.57
CA GLY A 467 31.31 -22.98 -13.20
C GLY A 467 29.93 -22.95 -12.54
N ARG A 468 29.64 -23.97 -11.72
CA ARG A 468 28.51 -24.03 -10.77
C ARG A 468 28.45 -22.76 -9.88
N LYS A 469 27.37 -21.98 -10.01
CA LYS A 469 26.68 -21.35 -8.88
C LYS A 469 25.17 -21.37 -9.14
N SER A 470 24.47 -22.24 -8.41
CA SER A 470 23.01 -22.21 -8.31
C SER A 470 22.63 -20.91 -7.58
N LYS A 471 22.09 -19.94 -8.32
CA LYS A 471 21.28 -18.87 -7.76
C LYS A 471 19.86 -19.14 -8.23
N THR A 472 19.07 -19.79 -7.39
CA THR A 472 17.61 -19.79 -7.49
C THR A 472 17.15 -18.34 -7.45
N ALA A 473 16.57 -17.87 -8.56
CA ALA A 473 15.86 -16.60 -8.58
C ALA A 473 14.73 -16.65 -7.53
N PRO A 474 14.48 -15.58 -6.76
CA PRO A 474 13.38 -15.57 -5.82
C PRO A 474 12.09 -15.52 -6.63
N LEU A 475 11.43 -16.67 -6.75
CA LEU A 475 10.06 -16.74 -7.19
C LEU A 475 9.23 -16.18 -6.03
N ILE A 476 8.84 -14.91 -6.08
CA ILE A 476 7.84 -14.35 -5.16
C ILE A 476 6.50 -14.97 -5.54
N ARG A 477 6.28 -16.23 -5.13
CA ARG A 477 4.95 -16.80 -4.97
C ARG A 477 4.44 -16.30 -3.63
N THR A 478 3.39 -15.50 -3.63
CA THR A 478 2.58 -15.28 -2.43
C THR A 478 2.00 -16.64 -2.04
N LEU A 479 2.63 -17.33 -1.09
CA LEU A 479 2.16 -18.62 -0.60
C LEU A 479 0.94 -18.38 0.30
N ARG A 480 -0.23 -18.82 -0.16
CA ARG A 480 -1.47 -18.83 0.63
C ARG A 480 -1.42 -19.99 1.62
N TYR A 481 -1.45 -19.71 2.91
CA TYR A 481 -1.62 -20.72 3.96
C TYR A 481 -2.91 -20.47 4.74
N ALA A 482 -3.65 -21.53 5.04
CA ALA A 482 -4.75 -21.52 5.98
C ALA A 482 -4.35 -22.27 7.27
N LEU A 483 -4.86 -21.80 8.41
CA LEU A 483 -4.78 -22.51 9.68
C LEU A 483 -5.92 -23.54 9.72
N ALA A 484 -5.58 -24.83 9.68
CA ALA A 484 -6.57 -25.90 9.81
C ALA A 484 -6.62 -26.39 11.26
N ASP A 485 -7.79 -26.35 11.90
CA ASP A 485 -8.04 -27.06 13.16
C ASP A 485 -8.22 -28.55 12.89
N ARG A 486 -7.38 -29.39 13.52
CA ARG A 486 -7.59 -30.84 13.50
C ARG A 486 -8.61 -31.24 14.55
N ASN A 487 -9.73 -31.79 14.12
CA ASN A 487 -10.54 -32.66 14.95
C ASN A 487 -9.73 -33.91 15.35
N THR A 488 -9.62 -34.12 16.67
CA THR A 488 -9.27 -35.34 17.42
C THR A 488 -7.81 -35.88 17.37
N ALA A 489 -7.29 -36.06 18.61
CA ALA A 489 -6.17 -36.88 19.06
C ALA A 489 -4.71 -36.39 18.84
N GLY A 490 -4.26 -35.52 19.77
CA GLY A 490 -2.93 -35.58 20.41
C GLY A 490 -1.71 -35.07 19.64
N GLY A 491 -1.27 -33.85 19.93
CA GLY A 491 0.07 -33.32 19.59
C GLY A 491 0.06 -31.87 19.10
N SER A 492 0.80 -30.98 19.78
CA SER A 492 0.67 -29.51 19.79
C SER A 492 1.35 -28.76 18.63
N GLY A 493 0.60 -27.87 17.96
CA GLY A 493 1.09 -26.73 17.16
C GLY A 493 0.26 -26.44 15.90
N PRO A 494 -0.03 -25.16 15.54
CA PRO A 494 -0.67 -24.82 14.27
C PRO A 494 0.25 -25.16 13.08
N GLN A 495 -0.24 -25.98 12.16
CA GLN A 495 0.50 -26.33 10.94
C GLN A 495 -0.04 -25.50 9.76
N LEU A 496 0.86 -24.81 9.06
CA LEU A 496 0.55 -24.09 7.82
C LEU A 496 0.21 -25.10 6.72
N VAL A 497 -1.04 -25.10 6.26
CA VAL A 497 -1.48 -25.93 5.12
C VAL A 497 -1.75 -25.00 3.93
N PRO A 498 -1.31 -25.33 2.71
CA PRO A 498 -1.66 -24.55 1.52
C PRO A 498 -3.18 -24.40 1.41
N ALA A 499 -3.67 -23.18 1.20
CA ALA A 499 -5.10 -22.96 1.00
C ALA A 499 -5.57 -23.76 -0.22
N PRO A 500 -6.57 -24.65 -0.11
CA PRO A 500 -7.09 -25.38 -1.26
C PRO A 500 -7.70 -24.40 -2.27
N ASN A 501 -7.50 -24.65 -3.56
CA ASN A 501 -8.27 -23.96 -4.60
C ASN A 501 -9.74 -24.37 -4.43
N ASP A 502 -10.63 -23.40 -4.19
CA ASP A 502 -12.06 -23.64 -4.04
C ASP A 502 -12.64 -24.24 -5.33
N THR A 503 -12.78 -25.55 -5.34
CA THR A 503 -13.46 -26.34 -6.38
C THR A 503 -14.98 -26.37 -6.18
N ARG A 504 -15.50 -25.72 -5.12
CA ARG A 504 -16.94 -25.62 -4.82
C ARG A 504 -17.67 -24.46 -5.53
N ALA A 505 -16.96 -23.59 -6.23
CA ALA A 505 -17.56 -22.46 -6.96
C ALA A 505 -18.28 -22.87 -8.27
N GLU A 506 -18.12 -24.12 -8.73
CA GLU A 506 -18.66 -24.55 -10.03
C GLU A 506 -20.18 -24.83 -10.04
N GLU A 507 -20.82 -25.02 -8.87
CA GLU A 507 -22.24 -25.41 -8.81
C GLU A 507 -23.24 -24.26 -8.52
N ALA A 508 -22.79 -23.05 -8.22
CA ALA A 508 -23.67 -21.90 -7.92
C ALA A 508 -23.94 -21.00 -9.14
N ASN A 509 -24.18 -21.60 -10.31
CA ASN A 509 -24.19 -20.85 -11.57
C ASN A 509 -25.59 -20.32 -11.95
N LYS A 510 -25.91 -19.10 -11.47
CA LYS A 510 -26.96 -18.21 -12.00
C LYS A 510 -26.83 -16.73 -11.56
N PHE A 511 -25.76 -16.34 -10.86
CA PHE A 511 -25.57 -14.99 -10.33
C PHE A 511 -24.30 -14.35 -10.92
N THR A 512 -24.35 -13.04 -11.16
CA THR A 512 -23.28 -12.21 -11.73
C THR A 512 -22.00 -12.29 -10.90
N GLY A 513 -20.86 -12.56 -11.55
CA GLY A 513 -19.55 -12.68 -10.90
C GLY A 513 -18.98 -11.38 -10.26
N SER A 514 -17.93 -11.53 -9.47
CA SER A 514 -17.23 -10.45 -8.74
C SER A 514 -16.15 -9.76 -9.59
N ALA A 515 -16.13 -8.41 -9.66
CA ALA A 515 -15.07 -7.68 -10.38
C ALA A 515 -13.60 -8.04 -9.96
N LEU A 516 -12.66 -8.01 -10.90
CA LEU A 516 -11.30 -8.55 -10.85
C LEU A 516 -10.35 -7.80 -9.91
N GLY A 517 -9.69 -8.50 -8.98
CA GLY A 517 -8.65 -7.90 -8.12
C GLY A 517 -7.38 -7.44 -8.87
N PRO A 518 -6.44 -6.77 -8.17
CA PRO A 518 -5.18 -6.30 -8.78
C PRO A 518 -4.31 -7.43 -9.33
N ASP A 519 -4.35 -8.63 -8.73
CA ASP A 519 -3.60 -9.81 -9.17
C ASP A 519 -4.51 -10.87 -9.83
N TRP A 520 -5.54 -10.44 -10.57
CA TRP A 520 -6.56 -11.35 -11.11
C TRP A 520 -6.03 -12.41 -12.09
N THR A 521 -4.85 -12.18 -12.66
CA THR A 521 -4.17 -13.13 -13.55
C THR A 521 -3.39 -14.20 -12.76
N GLN A 522 -3.14 -13.98 -11.46
CA GLN A 522 -2.29 -14.85 -10.65
C GLN A 522 -2.88 -16.26 -10.52
N GLY A 523 -2.06 -17.26 -10.88
CA GLY A 523 -2.46 -18.67 -10.82
C GLY A 523 -3.41 -19.12 -11.93
N GLN A 524 -3.76 -18.23 -12.86
CA GLN A 524 -4.57 -18.55 -14.03
C GLN A 524 -3.67 -18.88 -15.23
N GLN A 525 -4.17 -19.69 -16.16
CA GLN A 525 -3.53 -19.92 -17.45
C GLN A 525 -4.43 -19.42 -18.58
N PHE A 526 -3.88 -18.54 -19.41
CA PHE A 526 -4.52 -17.95 -20.58
C PHE A 526 -3.84 -18.46 -21.85
N THR A 527 -4.10 -19.72 -22.20
CA THR A 527 -3.46 -20.38 -23.36
C THR A 527 -4.47 -20.67 -24.46
N GLY A 528 -4.16 -20.29 -25.69
CA GLY A 528 -4.90 -20.66 -26.89
C GLY A 528 -4.39 -21.91 -27.59
N ILE A 529 -4.89 -22.14 -28.80
CA ILE A 529 -4.74 -23.43 -29.50
C ILE A 529 -3.39 -23.61 -30.22
N ILE A 530 -2.63 -22.54 -30.44
CA ILE A 530 -1.38 -22.57 -31.20
C ILE A 530 -0.24 -23.03 -30.30
N ASP A 531 0.57 -23.97 -30.78
CA ASP A 531 1.76 -24.38 -30.06
C ASP A 531 2.76 -23.22 -29.93
N LYS A 532 3.22 -22.96 -28.70
CA LYS A 532 4.06 -21.80 -28.35
C LYS A 532 5.37 -21.81 -29.12
N SER A 533 5.91 -22.99 -29.42
CA SER A 533 7.17 -23.13 -30.18
C SER A 533 7.06 -22.66 -31.64
N THR A 534 5.84 -22.67 -32.18
CA THR A 534 5.57 -22.30 -33.58
C THR A 534 5.13 -20.85 -33.75
N LEU A 535 4.67 -20.21 -32.68
CA LEU A 535 4.15 -18.84 -32.70
C LEU A 535 5.27 -17.82 -32.44
N ASN A 536 5.99 -17.45 -33.50
CA ASN A 536 7.12 -16.52 -33.41
C ASN A 536 6.70 -15.06 -33.09
N ARG A 537 5.45 -14.68 -33.40
CA ARG A 537 4.92 -13.32 -33.24
C ARG A 537 3.64 -13.32 -32.40
N PRO A 538 3.75 -13.61 -31.08
CA PRO A 538 2.58 -13.75 -30.21
C PRO A 538 1.85 -12.43 -29.95
N LEU A 539 2.55 -11.29 -30.05
CA LEU A 539 1.98 -9.96 -29.84
C LEU A 539 2.37 -9.04 -30.99
N LYS A 540 1.37 -8.37 -31.60
CA LYS A 540 1.56 -7.25 -32.52
C LYS A 540 0.80 -6.05 -31.98
N VAL A 541 1.48 -4.94 -31.77
CA VAL A 541 0.86 -3.69 -31.35
C VAL A 541 0.63 -2.82 -32.58
N VAL A 542 -0.60 -2.32 -32.75
CA VAL A 542 -0.97 -1.37 -33.80
C VAL A 542 -1.25 -0.03 -33.13
N TYR A 543 -0.35 0.93 -33.33
CA TYR A 543 -0.40 2.25 -32.70
C TYR A 543 -1.25 3.25 -33.48
N LYS A 544 -1.63 4.35 -32.81
CA LYS A 544 -2.34 5.49 -33.42
C LYS A 544 -3.60 5.09 -34.21
N CYS A 545 -4.29 4.06 -33.75
CA CYS A 545 -5.48 3.56 -34.44
C CYS A 545 -6.61 3.23 -33.48
N GLN A 546 -7.83 3.23 -34.01
CA GLN A 546 -9.03 2.79 -33.30
C GLN A 546 -9.83 1.83 -34.19
N VAL A 547 -10.72 1.06 -33.58
CA VAL A 547 -11.68 0.26 -34.33
C VAL A 547 -12.63 1.20 -35.06
N ASP A 548 -12.69 1.05 -36.38
CA ASP A 548 -13.63 1.76 -37.25
C ASP A 548 -14.92 0.94 -37.41
N GLN A 549 -14.78 -0.35 -37.76
CA GLN A 549 -15.92 -1.25 -37.91
C GLN A 549 -15.59 -2.69 -37.51
N ILE A 550 -16.59 -3.40 -36.99
CA ILE A 550 -16.57 -4.86 -36.80
C ILE A 550 -17.47 -5.48 -37.86
N LEU A 551 -16.94 -6.45 -38.60
CA LEU A 551 -17.57 -7.06 -39.77
C LEU A 551 -17.73 -8.57 -39.56
N SER A 552 -18.88 -9.09 -39.97
CA SER A 552 -19.10 -10.51 -40.21
C SER A 552 -18.33 -10.99 -41.44
N PRO A 553 -18.16 -12.32 -41.65
CA PRO A 553 -17.47 -12.84 -42.82
C PRO A 553 -18.11 -12.45 -44.16
N SER A 554 -19.44 -12.31 -44.20
CA SER A 554 -20.19 -11.83 -45.36
C SER A 554 -19.94 -10.35 -45.64
N GLU A 555 -20.01 -9.50 -44.60
CA GLU A 555 -19.76 -8.06 -44.74
C GLU A 555 -18.30 -7.77 -45.14
N PHE A 556 -17.35 -8.58 -44.66
CA PHE A 556 -15.95 -8.51 -45.08
C PHE A 556 -15.75 -8.92 -46.55
N ALA A 557 -16.46 -9.95 -47.02
CA ALA A 557 -16.40 -10.34 -48.43
C ALA A 557 -16.99 -9.26 -49.36
N GLU A 558 -18.03 -8.57 -48.90
CA GLU A 558 -18.67 -7.47 -49.63
C GLU A 558 -17.86 -6.17 -49.59
N SER A 559 -17.07 -5.92 -48.55
CA SER A 559 -16.31 -4.68 -48.39
C SER A 559 -15.14 -4.54 -49.36
N GLY A 560 -14.65 -5.65 -49.91
CA GLY A 560 -13.45 -5.68 -50.76
C GLY A 560 -12.13 -5.49 -50.00
N ASP A 561 -12.17 -5.49 -48.66
CA ASP A 561 -10.98 -5.38 -47.82
C ASP A 561 -10.09 -6.63 -47.93
N ARG A 562 -8.80 -6.46 -47.61
CA ARG A 562 -7.87 -7.58 -47.47
C ARG A 562 -7.42 -7.71 -46.02
N ALA A 563 -7.54 -8.91 -45.48
CA ALA A 563 -7.05 -9.20 -44.15
C ALA A 563 -5.52 -9.15 -44.11
N VAL A 564 -4.97 -8.46 -43.12
CA VAL A 564 -3.54 -8.38 -42.87
C VAL A 564 -3.07 -9.69 -42.27
N GLU A 565 -2.30 -10.47 -43.04
CA GLU A 565 -1.76 -11.77 -42.61
C GLU A 565 -0.23 -11.80 -42.51
N CYS A 566 0.43 -10.76 -43.02
CA CYS A 566 1.88 -10.54 -42.95
C CYS A 566 2.18 -9.04 -42.95
N ASP A 567 3.36 -8.66 -42.46
CA ASP A 567 3.91 -7.31 -42.58
C ASP A 567 5.41 -7.37 -42.90
N ALA A 568 6.12 -6.26 -42.73
CA ALA A 568 7.56 -6.14 -43.03
C ALA A 568 8.44 -7.13 -42.26
N GLU A 569 8.00 -7.63 -41.10
CA GLU A 569 8.72 -8.61 -40.29
C GLU A 569 8.33 -10.06 -40.63
N GLY A 570 7.43 -10.26 -41.61
CA GLY A 570 7.01 -11.57 -42.11
C GLY A 570 5.58 -11.96 -41.71
N PRO A 571 5.23 -13.26 -41.80
CA PRO A 571 3.87 -13.74 -41.54
C PRO A 571 3.49 -13.60 -40.06
N LEU A 572 2.23 -13.25 -39.80
CA LEU A 572 1.71 -13.06 -38.44
C LEU A 572 1.41 -14.40 -37.75
N LEU A 573 0.82 -15.35 -38.44
CA LEU A 573 0.56 -16.71 -37.92
C LEU A 573 1.32 -17.76 -38.74
N PRO A 574 1.54 -18.97 -38.19
CA PRO A 574 2.13 -20.09 -38.91
C PRO A 574 1.40 -20.42 -40.23
N PRO A 575 2.12 -20.92 -41.26
CA PRO A 575 1.55 -21.17 -42.60
C PRO A 575 0.35 -22.14 -42.61
N LEU A 576 0.36 -23.14 -41.72
CA LEU A 576 -0.68 -24.17 -41.63
C LEU A 576 -1.96 -23.69 -40.93
N CYS A 577 -1.98 -22.49 -40.34
CA CYS A 577 -3.17 -21.94 -39.68
C CYS A 577 -4.23 -21.49 -40.69
N CYS A 578 -5.46 -21.96 -40.52
CA CYS A 578 -6.63 -21.49 -41.26
C CYS A 578 -6.80 -19.96 -41.13
N ARG A 579 -7.16 -19.29 -42.22
CA ARG A 579 -7.35 -17.81 -42.31
C ARG A 579 -8.81 -17.40 -42.51
N SER A 580 -9.73 -18.33 -42.29
CA SER A 580 -11.15 -18.02 -42.12
C SER A 580 -11.38 -17.62 -40.66
N TRP A 581 -12.07 -16.50 -40.48
CA TRP A 581 -12.31 -15.86 -39.20
C TRP A 581 -13.81 -15.62 -38.99
N PRO A 582 -14.35 -15.83 -37.78
CA PRO A 582 -15.74 -15.50 -37.47
C PRO A 582 -16.01 -14.00 -37.37
N VAL A 583 -14.97 -13.17 -37.17
CA VAL A 583 -15.07 -11.72 -37.11
C VAL A 583 -13.85 -11.06 -37.76
N TYR A 584 -14.09 -9.94 -38.45
CA TYR A 584 -13.06 -9.08 -39.01
C TYR A 584 -13.17 -7.69 -38.40
N VAL A 585 -12.04 -7.09 -38.04
CA VAL A 585 -11.96 -5.77 -37.40
C VAL A 585 -11.23 -4.82 -38.33
N ARG A 586 -11.95 -3.83 -38.89
CA ARG A 586 -11.36 -2.74 -39.67
C ARG A 586 -10.92 -1.62 -38.72
N LEU A 587 -9.69 -1.18 -38.90
CA LEU A 587 -9.08 -0.11 -38.13
C LEU A 587 -9.10 1.21 -38.91
N SER A 588 -9.01 2.32 -38.19
CA SER A 588 -9.01 3.68 -38.76
C SER A 588 -7.82 3.97 -39.68
N ASN A 589 -6.77 3.15 -39.66
CA ASN A 589 -5.61 3.26 -40.56
C ASN A 589 -5.81 2.45 -41.87
N GLY A 590 -6.98 1.83 -42.07
CA GLY A 590 -7.31 1.01 -43.23
C GLY A 590 -6.87 -0.46 -43.11
N GLU A 591 -6.14 -0.84 -42.06
CA GLU A 591 -5.82 -2.25 -41.82
C GLU A 591 -7.06 -3.03 -41.37
N CYS A 592 -7.20 -4.27 -41.84
CA CYS A 592 -8.27 -5.16 -41.41
C CYS A 592 -7.68 -6.47 -40.87
N TYR A 593 -8.08 -6.86 -39.67
CA TYR A 593 -7.61 -8.10 -39.03
C TYR A 593 -8.77 -9.05 -38.78
N GLY A 594 -8.70 -10.26 -39.33
CA GLY A 594 -9.59 -11.34 -38.93
C GLY A 594 -9.16 -11.95 -37.59
N ALA A 595 -10.10 -12.30 -36.73
CA ALA A 595 -9.85 -12.86 -35.39
C ALA A 595 -10.98 -13.81 -34.95
N ASP A 596 -10.74 -14.62 -33.92
CA ASP A 596 -11.76 -15.50 -33.34
C ASP A 596 -12.75 -14.74 -32.45
N PHE A 597 -12.29 -13.69 -31.75
CA PHE A 597 -13.11 -12.72 -31.05
C PHE A 597 -12.31 -11.45 -30.71
N VAL A 598 -13.01 -10.43 -30.22
CA VAL A 598 -12.45 -9.13 -29.81
C VAL A 598 -12.55 -8.97 -28.30
N ILE A 599 -11.50 -8.42 -27.67
CA ILE A 599 -11.47 -8.05 -26.25
C ILE A 599 -11.53 -6.52 -26.17
N SER A 600 -12.61 -5.98 -25.62
CA SER A 600 -12.83 -4.56 -25.38
C SER A 600 -12.41 -4.19 -23.96
N ALA A 601 -11.29 -3.49 -23.83
CA ALA A 601 -10.71 -2.99 -22.59
C ALA A 601 -10.49 -1.47 -22.66
N THR A 602 -11.53 -0.74 -23.09
CA THR A 602 -11.47 0.71 -23.38
C THR A 602 -11.80 1.63 -22.21
N GLY A 603 -11.84 1.08 -20.99
CA GLY A 603 -12.14 1.81 -19.76
C GLY A 603 -13.46 1.38 -19.13
N VAL A 604 -13.86 2.09 -18.08
CA VAL A 604 -15.10 1.88 -17.35
C VAL A 604 -15.93 3.17 -17.29
N GLU A 605 -17.22 3.03 -17.03
CA GLU A 605 -18.17 4.11 -16.76
C GLU A 605 -18.91 3.83 -15.46
N ALA A 606 -19.32 4.87 -14.74
CA ALA A 606 -20.06 4.71 -13.47
C ALA A 606 -21.37 3.92 -13.66
N ASN A 607 -21.65 2.96 -12.78
CA ASN A 607 -22.83 2.10 -12.84
C ASN A 607 -24.08 2.78 -12.22
N LEU A 608 -24.48 3.93 -12.76
CA LEU A 608 -25.56 4.77 -12.24
C LEU A 608 -26.34 5.47 -13.35
N ILE A 609 -27.63 5.72 -13.10
CA ILE A 609 -28.47 6.63 -13.89
C ILE A 609 -28.98 7.73 -12.97
N SER A 610 -28.79 9.00 -13.34
CA SER A 610 -29.39 10.15 -12.66
C SER A 610 -30.60 10.64 -13.45
N SER A 611 -31.74 10.82 -12.78
CA SER A 611 -32.93 11.43 -13.40
C SER A 611 -32.85 12.95 -13.25
N THR A 612 -32.39 13.67 -14.27
CA THR A 612 -32.58 15.13 -14.33
C THR A 612 -33.95 15.47 -14.94
N SER A 613 -34.72 16.32 -14.28
CA SER A 613 -35.97 16.83 -14.81
C SER A 613 -35.71 17.78 -15.98
N ALA A 614 -36.00 17.30 -17.19
CA ALA A 614 -36.40 18.09 -18.36
C ALA A 614 -35.46 19.23 -18.83
N SER A 615 -34.23 18.94 -19.26
CA SER A 615 -33.61 19.49 -20.49
C SER A 615 -32.10 19.19 -20.57
N ALA A 616 -31.70 18.33 -21.53
CA ALA A 616 -30.31 17.98 -21.93
C ALA A 616 -29.41 17.39 -20.81
N SER A 617 -28.69 16.28 -20.94
CA SER A 617 -28.19 15.54 -22.10
C SER A 617 -27.85 14.11 -21.66
N THR A 618 -28.38 13.15 -22.42
CA THR A 618 -27.83 11.82 -22.73
C THR A 618 -26.78 11.24 -21.77
N ILE A 619 -27.20 10.67 -20.64
CA ILE A 619 -26.52 9.45 -20.18
C ILE A 619 -27.03 8.36 -21.11
N THR A 620 -26.22 7.96 -22.10
CA THR A 620 -26.45 6.69 -22.80
C THR A 620 -26.58 5.65 -21.70
N ALA A 621 -27.68 4.88 -21.69
CA ALA A 621 -27.87 3.85 -20.67
C ALA A 621 -26.57 3.05 -20.56
N PRO A 622 -25.97 2.93 -19.35
CA PRO A 622 -24.70 2.23 -19.21
C PRO A 622 -24.84 0.84 -19.80
N SER A 623 -23.75 0.30 -20.33
CA SER A 623 -23.71 -1.06 -20.89
C SER A 623 -24.08 -2.17 -19.88
N ALA A 624 -24.30 -1.79 -18.63
CA ALA A 624 -24.78 -2.64 -17.55
C ALA A 624 -26.18 -3.20 -17.82
N PRO A 625 -26.43 -4.49 -17.50
CA PRO A 625 -27.77 -5.07 -17.61
C PRO A 625 -28.76 -4.49 -16.59
N CYS A 626 -28.31 -3.93 -15.46
CA CYS A 626 -29.16 -3.39 -14.40
C CYS A 626 -28.46 -2.24 -13.63
N PRO A 627 -28.43 -1.00 -14.15
CA PRO A 627 -27.88 0.14 -13.42
C PRO A 627 -28.79 0.61 -12.27
N VAL A 628 -28.19 1.28 -11.29
CA VAL A 628 -28.95 1.87 -10.16
C VAL A 628 -29.42 3.28 -10.53
N THR A 629 -30.72 3.53 -10.42
CA THR A 629 -31.29 4.87 -10.64
C THR A 629 -31.30 5.68 -9.34
N LEU A 630 -30.72 6.88 -9.37
CA LEU A 630 -30.80 7.86 -8.28
C LEU A 630 -31.85 8.91 -8.65
N GLU A 631 -32.93 8.99 -7.88
CA GLU A 631 -33.96 9.99 -8.04
C GLU A 631 -33.85 11.04 -6.94
N ALA A 632 -33.64 12.28 -7.36
CA ALA A 632 -33.66 13.46 -6.52
C ALA A 632 -34.49 14.56 -7.18
N ARG A 633 -35.22 15.34 -6.37
CA ARG A 633 -36.16 16.40 -6.80
C ARG A 633 -35.47 17.46 -7.65
N ASP A 634 -34.28 17.89 -7.23
CA ASP A 634 -33.48 18.90 -7.91
C ASP A 634 -32.36 18.27 -8.77
N GLY A 635 -32.43 16.95 -8.97
CA GLY A 635 -31.35 16.14 -9.55
C GLY A 635 -30.19 15.91 -8.58
N ILE A 636 -29.38 14.90 -8.87
CA ILE A 636 -28.09 14.70 -8.20
C ILE A 636 -26.97 15.14 -9.14
N ALA A 637 -26.01 15.90 -8.63
CA ALA A 637 -24.88 16.38 -9.44
C ALA A 637 -24.05 15.18 -9.94
N THR A 638 -23.84 15.11 -11.26
CA THR A 638 -23.05 14.06 -11.92
C THR A 638 -21.97 14.65 -12.81
N ALA A 639 -20.80 14.02 -12.85
CA ALA A 639 -19.72 14.41 -13.74
C ALA A 639 -20.03 14.05 -15.20
N SER A 640 -19.31 14.67 -16.14
CA SER A 640 -19.51 14.39 -17.56
C SER A 640 -19.05 12.98 -17.93
N ILE A 641 -19.60 12.41 -19.01
CA ILE A 641 -19.16 11.09 -19.55
C ILE A 641 -17.68 11.12 -19.96
N ALA A 642 -17.18 12.29 -20.40
CA ALA A 642 -15.78 12.48 -20.76
C ALA A 642 -14.84 12.27 -19.55
N GLU A 643 -15.31 12.56 -18.35
CA GLU A 643 -14.59 12.40 -17.08
C GLU A 643 -14.85 11.03 -16.41
N GLY A 644 -15.56 10.12 -17.08
CA GLY A 644 -15.94 8.81 -16.56
C GLY A 644 -17.33 8.75 -15.91
N GLY A 645 -17.99 9.91 -15.76
CA GLY A 645 -19.29 10.04 -15.10
C GLY A 645 -19.21 9.89 -13.58
N GLY A 646 -20.33 9.50 -12.97
CA GLY A 646 -20.42 9.27 -11.52
C GLY A 646 -21.01 10.44 -10.74
N VAL A 647 -21.31 10.19 -9.47
CA VAL A 647 -21.88 11.16 -8.54
C VAL A 647 -20.80 12.12 -8.10
N VAL A 648 -21.01 13.42 -8.30
CA VAL A 648 -20.07 14.45 -7.81
C VAL A 648 -20.17 14.50 -6.29
N VAL A 649 -19.02 14.37 -5.62
CA VAL A 649 -18.90 14.41 -4.16
C VAL A 649 -17.91 15.47 -3.69
N ASN A 650 -18.14 16.00 -2.48
CA ASN A 650 -17.20 16.87 -1.77
C ASN A 650 -16.10 16.07 -1.03
N GLU A 651 -15.25 16.75 -0.27
CA GLU A 651 -14.15 16.19 0.53
C GLU A 651 -14.62 15.21 1.64
N MET A 652 -15.91 15.23 1.98
CA MET A 652 -16.55 14.27 2.90
C MET A 652 -17.25 13.13 2.16
N MET A 653 -17.00 12.98 0.86
CA MET A 653 -17.65 12.01 -0.04
C MET A 653 -19.17 12.17 -0.11
N GLN A 654 -19.69 13.33 0.30
CA GLN A 654 -21.11 13.67 0.30
C GLN A 654 -21.50 14.23 -1.06
N SER A 655 -22.63 13.79 -1.59
CA SER A 655 -23.19 14.31 -2.84
C SER A 655 -23.90 15.66 -2.64
N SER A 656 -24.52 16.18 -3.70
CA SER A 656 -25.42 17.34 -3.60
C SER A 656 -26.66 17.10 -2.71
N VAL A 657 -26.96 15.84 -2.36
CA VAL A 657 -28.00 15.48 -1.39
C VAL A 657 -27.35 15.10 -0.06
N PRO A 658 -27.67 15.77 1.07
CA PRO A 658 -26.95 15.61 2.34
C PRO A 658 -26.87 14.19 2.90
N GLU A 659 -27.90 13.37 2.69
CA GLU A 659 -27.96 12.00 3.23
C GLU A 659 -27.39 10.95 2.25
N VAL A 660 -26.86 11.38 1.11
CA VAL A 660 -26.37 10.51 0.04
C VAL A 660 -24.88 10.75 -0.18
N TYR A 661 -24.11 9.69 -0.04
CA TYR A 661 -22.66 9.64 -0.23
C TYR A 661 -22.35 8.71 -1.40
N ALA A 662 -21.17 8.86 -2.00
CA ALA A 662 -20.70 7.92 -3.02
C ALA A 662 -19.21 7.60 -2.82
N ALA A 663 -18.82 6.37 -3.15
CA ALA A 663 -17.43 5.91 -3.02
C ALA A 663 -17.04 4.94 -4.14
N GLY A 664 -15.74 4.85 -4.43
CA GLY A 664 -15.20 4.02 -5.52
C GLY A 664 -15.50 4.58 -6.92
N ASP A 665 -15.48 3.72 -7.93
CA ASP A 665 -15.57 4.11 -9.34
C ASP A 665 -16.86 4.87 -9.72
N CYS A 666 -17.91 4.81 -8.90
CA CYS A 666 -19.15 5.54 -9.15
C CYS A 666 -19.18 6.96 -8.55
N ALA A 667 -18.13 7.36 -7.84
CA ALA A 667 -17.97 8.70 -7.29
C ALA A 667 -16.98 9.52 -8.13
N PHE A 668 -17.21 10.83 -8.20
CA PHE A 668 -16.34 11.81 -8.82
C PHE A 668 -15.95 12.88 -7.80
N ALA A 669 -14.65 13.05 -7.58
CA ALA A 669 -14.10 14.02 -6.64
C ALA A 669 -14.29 15.46 -7.15
N GLY A 670 -15.34 16.13 -6.67
CA GLY A 670 -15.77 17.45 -7.11
C GLY A 670 -15.23 18.64 -6.30
N TRP A 671 -14.54 18.40 -5.20
CA TRP A 671 -14.00 19.48 -4.36
C TRP A 671 -12.84 20.21 -5.05
N GLN A 672 -12.69 21.49 -4.72
CA GLN A 672 -11.63 22.36 -5.20
C GLN A 672 -11.19 23.33 -4.08
N PRO A 673 -9.88 23.64 -3.94
CA PRO A 673 -8.78 23.04 -4.69
C PRO A 673 -8.50 21.59 -4.25
N LYS A 674 -8.01 20.76 -5.16
CA LYS A 674 -7.42 19.45 -4.83
C LYS A 674 -5.99 19.63 -4.34
N ALA A 675 -5.47 18.67 -3.58
CA ALA A 675 -4.06 18.67 -3.21
C ALA A 675 -3.18 18.62 -4.48
N PRO A 676 -2.06 19.36 -4.53
CA PRO A 676 -1.28 19.53 -5.77
C PRO A 676 -0.77 18.23 -6.40
N HIS A 677 -0.50 17.21 -5.57
CA HIS A 677 0.06 15.92 -6.01
C HIS A 677 -0.97 14.81 -6.05
N TRP A 678 -2.26 15.12 -5.86
CA TRP A 678 -3.35 14.15 -5.88
C TRP A 678 -4.31 14.40 -7.05
N PHE A 679 -4.73 13.31 -7.69
CA PHE A 679 -5.77 13.33 -8.71
C PHE A 679 -6.52 12.01 -8.72
N GLN A 680 -7.70 12.01 -9.32
CA GLN A 680 -8.56 10.84 -9.34
C GLN A 680 -8.20 9.88 -10.48
N MET A 681 -8.18 8.58 -10.17
CA MET A 681 -8.14 7.47 -11.13
C MET A 681 -9.03 6.32 -10.64
N HIS A 682 -9.57 5.51 -11.55
CA HIS A 682 -10.39 4.34 -11.21
C HIS A 682 -9.51 3.16 -10.77
N LEU A 683 -9.11 3.16 -9.50
CA LEU A 683 -8.16 2.19 -8.92
C LEU A 683 -8.69 1.59 -7.62
N TRP A 684 -8.26 0.36 -7.33
CA TRP A 684 -8.59 -0.34 -6.09
C TRP A 684 -8.16 0.43 -4.84
N SER A 685 -6.96 1.05 -4.86
CA SER A 685 -6.45 1.86 -3.75
C SER A 685 -7.35 3.06 -3.44
N GLN A 686 -7.76 3.81 -4.47
CA GLN A 686 -8.67 4.95 -4.30
C GLN A 686 -10.10 4.51 -3.93
N ALA A 687 -10.56 3.36 -4.41
CA ALA A 687 -11.86 2.81 -4.00
C ALA A 687 -11.91 2.53 -2.49
N ARG A 688 -10.81 2.03 -1.91
CA ARG A 688 -10.67 1.85 -0.46
C ARG A 688 -10.61 3.20 0.27
N GLN A 689 -9.77 4.13 -0.18
CA GLN A 689 -9.59 5.45 0.46
C GLN A 689 -10.91 6.25 0.51
N THR A 690 -11.63 6.30 -0.62
CA THR A 690 -12.93 7.00 -0.71
C THR A 690 -14.01 6.33 0.14
N ALA A 691 -14.04 4.99 0.19
CA ALA A 691 -14.98 4.27 1.05
C ALA A 691 -14.73 4.49 2.55
N PHE A 692 -13.46 4.48 2.95
CA PHE A 692 -13.05 4.76 4.32
C PHE A 692 -13.44 6.18 4.74
N GLN A 693 -13.21 7.18 3.87
CA GLN A 693 -13.65 8.55 4.10
C GLN A 693 -15.17 8.65 4.18
N ALA A 694 -15.91 8.07 3.23
CA ALA A 694 -17.38 8.10 3.20
C ALA A 694 -18.00 7.51 4.47
N ALA A 695 -17.47 6.38 4.96
CA ALA A 695 -17.93 5.76 6.19
C ALA A 695 -17.74 6.66 7.42
N LYS A 696 -16.54 7.24 7.58
CA LYS A 696 -16.28 8.21 8.65
C LYS A 696 -17.23 9.39 8.54
N SER A 697 -17.36 9.99 7.36
CA SER A 697 -18.22 11.16 7.16
C SER A 697 -19.68 10.85 7.47
N MET A 698 -20.22 9.69 7.05
CA MET A 698 -21.57 9.28 7.43
C MET A 698 -21.74 9.14 8.94
N PHE A 699 -20.79 8.52 9.63
CA PHE A 699 -20.83 8.34 11.07
C PHE A 699 -20.78 9.68 11.82
N TYR A 700 -19.78 10.51 11.53
CA TYR A 700 -19.58 11.78 12.23
C TYR A 700 -20.73 12.76 11.97
N HIS A 701 -21.24 12.85 10.74
CA HIS A 701 -22.43 13.67 10.46
C HIS A 701 -23.69 13.18 11.19
N THR A 702 -23.76 11.90 11.59
CA THR A 702 -24.89 11.37 12.37
C THR A 702 -24.84 11.83 13.82
N ILE A 703 -23.64 12.06 14.37
CA ILE A 703 -23.44 12.60 15.72
C ILE A 703 -23.31 14.12 15.77
N GLY A 704 -23.45 14.81 14.62
CA GLY A 704 -23.34 16.27 14.53
C GLY A 704 -21.90 16.79 14.52
N GLU A 705 -20.94 15.94 14.14
CA GLU A 705 -19.53 16.29 13.95
C GLU A 705 -19.13 16.16 12.47
N GLU A 706 -17.98 16.72 12.12
CA GLU A 706 -17.38 16.60 10.78
C GLU A 706 -16.00 15.96 10.89
N VAL A 707 -15.59 15.27 9.83
CA VAL A 707 -14.28 14.62 9.74
C VAL A 707 -13.47 15.29 8.62
N PRO A 708 -12.21 15.71 8.89
CA PRO A 708 -11.36 16.24 7.84
C PRO A 708 -11.07 15.17 6.78
N LEU A 709 -10.68 15.61 5.59
CA LEU A 709 -10.21 14.72 4.54
C LEU A 709 -8.97 13.95 5.02
N ASP A 710 -8.94 12.63 4.77
CA ASP A 710 -7.82 11.78 5.16
C ASP A 710 -6.51 12.22 4.47
N PHE A 711 -5.39 12.06 5.15
CA PHE A 711 -4.08 12.44 4.60
C PHE A 711 -3.71 11.63 3.35
N SER A 712 -4.36 10.49 3.11
CA SER A 712 -4.21 9.73 1.85
C SER A 712 -4.62 10.50 0.59
N PHE A 713 -5.28 11.65 0.72
CA PHE A 713 -5.68 12.51 -0.39
C PHE A 713 -4.69 13.66 -0.66
N GLU A 714 -3.55 13.72 0.03
CA GLU A 714 -2.50 14.72 -0.22
C GLU A 714 -1.60 14.37 -1.41
N ILE A 715 -1.42 13.08 -1.68
CA ILE A 715 -0.54 12.56 -2.74
C ILE A 715 -1.19 11.37 -3.43
N PHE A 716 -1.05 11.29 -4.76
CA PHE A 716 -1.42 10.12 -5.51
C PHE A 716 -0.41 8.98 -5.27
N THR A 717 -0.87 7.84 -4.76
CA THR A 717 -0.05 6.62 -4.59
C THR A 717 -0.74 5.42 -5.20
N HIS A 718 0.01 4.64 -5.98
CA HIS A 718 -0.48 3.38 -6.52
C HIS A 718 0.66 2.40 -6.81
N VAL A 719 0.40 1.11 -6.58
CA VAL A 719 1.30 0.02 -6.93
C VAL A 719 0.54 -1.03 -7.75
N THR A 720 1.16 -1.51 -8.82
CA THR A 720 0.63 -2.55 -9.71
C THR A 720 1.78 -3.36 -10.32
N HIS A 721 1.47 -4.38 -11.12
CA HIS A 721 2.46 -5.19 -11.81
C HIS A 721 2.15 -5.30 -13.30
N PHE A 722 3.08 -4.90 -14.17
CA PHE A 722 2.98 -5.17 -15.61
C PHE A 722 4.24 -5.87 -16.11
N PHE A 723 4.07 -6.79 -17.06
CA PHE A 723 5.18 -7.53 -17.70
C PHE A 723 6.14 -8.21 -16.70
N GLY A 724 5.63 -8.60 -15.53
CA GLY A 724 6.43 -9.20 -14.45
C GLY A 724 7.33 -8.22 -13.70
N PHE A 725 7.07 -6.91 -13.76
CA PHE A 725 7.73 -5.88 -12.97
C PHE A 725 6.73 -5.23 -12.01
N LYS A 726 7.16 -4.98 -10.78
CA LYS A 726 6.50 -4.08 -9.84
C LYS A 726 6.55 -2.66 -10.40
N ILE A 727 5.44 -1.93 -10.36
CA ILE A 727 5.31 -0.56 -10.83
C ILE A 727 4.72 0.27 -9.70
N VAL A 728 5.43 1.29 -9.27
CA VAL A 728 5.01 2.24 -8.23
C VAL A 728 4.88 3.63 -8.85
N LEU A 729 3.76 4.27 -8.57
CA LEU A 729 3.36 5.58 -9.08
C LEU A 729 3.17 6.52 -7.89
N LEU A 730 3.95 7.59 -7.83
CA LEU A 730 3.91 8.57 -6.74
C LEU A 730 3.71 9.98 -7.28
N GLY A 731 2.78 10.72 -6.67
CA GLY A 731 2.47 12.10 -7.01
C GLY A 731 2.16 12.29 -8.50
N LEU A 732 2.73 13.34 -9.09
CA LEU A 732 2.61 13.65 -10.51
C LEU A 732 3.62 12.82 -11.32
N PHE A 733 3.50 11.49 -11.28
CA PHE A 733 4.47 10.53 -11.84
C PHE A 733 4.76 10.69 -13.35
N ASN A 734 3.85 11.32 -14.10
CA ASN A 734 4.04 11.71 -15.51
C ASN A 734 3.99 13.24 -15.70
N GLY A 735 4.08 14.01 -14.62
CA GLY A 735 3.91 15.46 -14.63
C GLY A 735 2.48 15.89 -14.96
N GLN A 736 1.49 15.12 -14.50
CA GLN A 736 0.08 15.43 -14.69
C GLN A 736 -0.21 16.86 -14.22
N GLY A 737 -0.83 17.68 -15.09
CA GLY A 737 -1.14 19.08 -14.78
C GLY A 737 0.06 20.04 -14.82
N LEU A 738 1.29 19.56 -15.04
CA LEU A 738 2.47 20.42 -15.20
C LEU A 738 2.67 20.81 -16.67
N ASN A 739 3.22 22.01 -16.87
CA ASN A 739 3.73 22.40 -18.18
C ASN A 739 5.13 21.81 -18.40
N LEU A 740 5.18 20.63 -19.02
CA LEU A 740 6.43 19.91 -19.31
C LEU A 740 7.36 20.65 -20.28
N THR A 741 6.91 21.72 -20.96
CA THR A 741 7.77 22.56 -21.81
C THR A 741 8.41 23.72 -21.04
N SER A 742 8.05 23.90 -19.76
CA SER A 742 8.65 24.93 -18.90
C SER A 742 10.11 24.60 -18.60
N PRO A 743 11.04 25.57 -18.65
CA PRO A 743 12.44 25.35 -18.29
C PRO A 743 12.63 24.99 -16.81
N GLU A 744 11.63 25.27 -15.97
CA GLU A 744 11.64 24.93 -14.55
C GLU A 744 11.35 23.45 -14.28
N VAL A 745 10.76 22.76 -15.26
CA VAL A 745 10.39 21.35 -15.17
C VAL A 745 11.43 20.51 -15.89
N TYR A 746 12.01 19.54 -15.18
CA TYR A 746 13.00 18.63 -15.74
C TYR A 746 12.80 17.23 -15.18
N VAL A 747 13.35 16.24 -15.87
CA VAL A 747 13.20 14.82 -15.53
C VAL A 747 14.56 14.24 -15.21
N LEU A 748 14.66 13.56 -14.07
CA LEU A 748 15.81 12.71 -13.75
C LEU A 748 15.44 11.26 -14.06
N LEU A 749 16.36 10.53 -14.69
CA LEU A 749 16.09 9.19 -15.18
C LEU A 749 17.30 8.28 -14.96
N ARG A 750 17.06 7.12 -14.34
CA ARG A 750 18.00 6.01 -14.23
C ARG A 750 17.35 4.75 -14.81
N ILE A 751 18.05 4.08 -15.72
CA ILE A 751 17.61 2.83 -16.32
C ILE A 751 18.70 1.79 -16.15
N THR A 752 18.36 0.68 -15.50
CA THR A 752 19.18 -0.52 -15.45
C THR A 752 18.49 -1.58 -16.33
N PRO A 753 18.98 -1.83 -17.56
CA PRO A 753 18.28 -2.66 -18.53
C PRO A 753 17.91 -4.05 -17.99
N GLY A 754 16.62 -4.39 -18.04
CA GLY A 754 16.11 -5.67 -17.57
C GLY A 754 15.86 -5.77 -16.06
N GLU A 755 16.25 -4.76 -15.27
CA GLU A 755 16.14 -4.79 -13.80
C GLU A 755 15.22 -3.70 -13.28
N GLU A 756 15.54 -2.42 -13.52
CA GLU A 756 14.80 -1.29 -12.97
C GLU A 756 14.75 -0.08 -13.91
N TYR A 757 13.70 0.73 -13.74
CA TYR A 757 13.53 2.04 -14.36
C TYR A 757 13.04 3.01 -13.28
N VAL A 758 13.81 4.06 -13.03
CA VAL A 758 13.53 5.07 -12.01
C VAL A 758 13.44 6.42 -12.69
N LYS A 759 12.28 7.07 -12.60
CA LYS A 759 12.05 8.40 -13.14
C LYS A 759 11.50 9.33 -12.06
N CYS A 760 12.09 10.52 -11.96
CA CYS A 760 11.59 11.59 -11.09
C CYS A 760 11.23 12.81 -11.93
N ILE A 761 10.06 13.40 -11.65
CA ILE A 761 9.62 14.67 -12.20
C ILE A 761 9.99 15.77 -11.21
N MET A 762 10.80 16.72 -11.67
CA MET A 762 11.31 17.84 -10.88
C MET A 762 10.70 19.15 -11.37
N CYS A 763 10.40 20.06 -10.46
CA CYS A 763 9.99 21.43 -10.76
C CYS A 763 10.64 22.38 -9.75
N ASN A 764 11.40 23.37 -10.22
CA ASN A 764 12.10 24.35 -9.36
C ASN A 764 12.92 23.69 -8.24
N GLY A 765 13.67 22.64 -8.57
CA GLY A 765 14.50 21.91 -7.60
C GLY A 765 13.73 20.94 -6.70
N ARG A 766 12.39 20.88 -6.76
CA ARG A 766 11.55 20.04 -5.89
C ARG A 766 10.94 18.87 -6.64
N MET A 767 10.87 17.71 -6.00
CA MET A 767 10.24 16.53 -6.58
C MET A 767 8.71 16.68 -6.61
N GLN A 768 8.11 16.43 -7.77
CA GLN A 768 6.66 16.51 -7.99
C GLN A 768 6.03 15.13 -8.19
N GLY A 769 6.80 14.14 -8.62
CA GLY A 769 6.31 12.78 -8.81
C GLY A 769 7.42 11.82 -9.20
N ALA A 770 7.12 10.53 -9.07
CA ALA A 770 8.05 9.46 -9.44
C ALA A 770 7.33 8.26 -10.06
N LEU A 771 7.99 7.64 -11.05
CA LEU A 771 7.63 6.35 -11.63
C LEU A 771 8.78 5.39 -11.39
N LEU A 772 8.51 4.35 -10.59
CA LEU A 772 9.49 3.34 -10.19
C LEU A 772 9.04 2.00 -10.76
N ILE A 773 9.91 1.33 -11.51
CA ILE A 773 9.65 0.02 -12.09
C ILE A 773 10.77 -0.91 -11.68
N GLY A 774 10.41 -2.10 -11.19
CA GLY A 774 11.34 -3.05 -10.59
C GLY A 774 11.41 -2.91 -9.07
N GLU A 775 12.40 -3.55 -8.45
CA GLU A 775 12.67 -3.43 -7.01
C GLU A 775 13.70 -2.31 -6.83
N THR A 776 13.22 -1.11 -6.46
CA THR A 776 14.04 0.10 -6.40
C THR A 776 14.47 0.48 -4.99
N ASP A 777 13.68 0.12 -3.97
CA ASP A 777 13.85 0.54 -2.57
C ASP A 777 13.90 2.08 -2.38
N LEU A 778 13.21 2.83 -3.25
CA LEU A 778 13.15 4.31 -3.26
C LEU A 778 11.76 4.86 -2.92
N GLU A 779 10.79 3.98 -2.75
CA GLU A 779 9.37 4.30 -2.62
C GLU A 779 9.10 5.25 -1.45
N GLU A 780 9.62 4.94 -0.26
CA GLU A 780 9.38 5.72 0.96
C GLU A 780 10.09 7.08 0.91
N THR A 781 11.38 7.09 0.54
CA THR A 781 12.15 8.31 0.42
C THR A 781 11.51 9.26 -0.60
N PHE A 782 11.07 8.77 -1.76
CA PHE A 782 10.44 9.63 -2.79
C PHE A 782 9.04 10.09 -2.40
N GLU A 783 8.24 9.27 -1.72
CA GLU A 783 6.98 9.70 -1.12
C GLU A 783 7.21 10.87 -0.16
N ASN A 784 8.19 10.75 0.74
CA ASN A 784 8.54 11.79 1.71
C ASN A 784 9.06 13.07 1.03
N LEU A 785 9.89 12.95 -0.01
CA LEU A 785 10.41 14.10 -0.74
C LEU A 785 9.32 14.89 -1.47
N ILE A 786 8.32 14.19 -2.03
CA ILE A 786 7.16 14.83 -2.66
C ILE A 786 6.29 15.51 -1.59
N LEU A 787 5.99 14.85 -0.47
CA LEU A 787 5.16 15.45 0.57
C LEU A 787 5.83 16.65 1.26
N ASN A 788 7.12 16.54 1.57
CA ASN A 788 7.87 17.60 2.25
C ASN A 788 8.23 18.75 1.30
N GLN A 789 8.13 18.54 -0.01
CA GLN A 789 8.53 19.49 -1.04
C GLN A 789 9.92 20.06 -0.78
N LEU A 790 10.91 19.24 -0.40
CA LEU A 790 12.27 19.74 -0.11
C LEU A 790 12.95 20.26 -1.38
N ASP A 791 13.80 21.30 -1.24
CA ASP A 791 14.63 21.78 -2.34
C ASP A 791 15.85 20.87 -2.51
N LEU A 792 15.90 20.17 -3.64
CA LEU A 792 16.91 19.17 -3.98
C LEU A 792 17.93 19.70 -5.00
N SER A 793 17.92 21.00 -5.29
CA SER A 793 18.82 21.62 -6.27
C SER A 793 20.30 21.33 -5.99
N GLN A 794 20.68 21.18 -4.71
CA GLN A 794 22.06 20.88 -4.30
C GLN A 794 22.54 19.47 -4.68
N PHE A 795 21.62 18.52 -4.87
CA PHE A 795 21.96 17.15 -5.24
C PHE A 795 21.99 16.96 -6.76
N GLY A 796 21.13 17.67 -7.49
CA GLY A 796 21.10 17.61 -8.96
C GLY A 796 20.95 16.17 -9.47
N GLU A 797 21.87 15.76 -10.35
CA GLU A 797 21.89 14.42 -10.94
C GLU A 797 22.27 13.30 -9.94
N HIS A 798 22.95 13.66 -8.84
CA HIS A 798 23.36 12.70 -7.81
C HIS A 798 22.19 12.09 -7.03
N LEU A 799 20.99 12.65 -7.16
CA LEU A 799 19.78 12.12 -6.53
C LEU A 799 19.47 10.68 -6.97
N LEU A 800 19.88 10.28 -8.17
CA LEU A 800 19.66 8.93 -8.69
C LEU A 800 20.92 8.05 -8.68
N ASP A 801 22.06 8.54 -8.15
CA ASP A 801 23.30 7.76 -8.09
C ASP A 801 23.10 6.54 -7.18
N PRO A 802 23.22 5.30 -7.70
CA PRO A 802 23.01 4.10 -6.90
C PRO A 802 24.07 3.89 -5.81
N ASN A 803 25.20 4.62 -5.87
CA ASN A 803 26.23 4.56 -4.83
C ASN A 803 25.95 5.49 -3.65
N ILE A 804 24.95 6.35 -3.76
CA ILE A 804 24.54 7.29 -2.71
C ILE A 804 23.26 6.75 -2.11
N ASP A 805 23.34 6.37 -0.83
CA ASP A 805 22.15 5.99 -0.09
C ASP A 805 21.37 7.24 0.31
N ILE A 806 20.45 7.65 -0.56
CA ILE A 806 19.63 8.83 -0.32
C ILE A 806 18.62 8.63 0.82
N SER A 807 18.30 7.39 1.18
CA SER A 807 17.40 7.10 2.31
C SER A 807 18.02 7.56 3.62
N ASP A 808 19.32 7.29 3.84
CA ASP A 808 20.10 7.76 5.00
C ASP A 808 20.15 9.30 5.15
N TYR A 809 19.90 10.06 4.07
CA TYR A 809 19.92 11.53 4.09
C TYR A 809 18.54 12.16 4.38
N PHE A 810 17.45 11.47 4.07
CA PHE A 810 16.10 12.05 4.03
C PHE A 810 15.04 11.30 4.85
N ASP A 811 15.33 10.09 5.32
CA ASP A 811 14.54 9.35 6.32
C ASP A 811 14.84 9.85 7.75
#